data_AF-A0A956E0N7-F1
#
_entry.id   AF-A0A956E0N7-F1
#
_cell.length_a   1.000
_cell.length_b   1.000
_cell.length_c   1.000
_cell.angle_alpha   90.00
_cell.angle_beta   90.00
_cell.angle_gamma   90.00
#
_symmetry.space_group_name_H-M   'P 1'
#
loop_
_entity.id
_entity.type
_entity.pdbx_description
1 polymer ?
#
loop_
_entity_poly.entity_id
_entity_poly.type
_entity_poly.pdbx_seq_one_letter_code
_entity_poly.pdbx_strand_id
1 'polypeptide(L)'
;MTTLVHDLLDLPEAVRKGDFVQGLTDGIAKPEATLRDYAITPNIVQSFQKALSIVKSALDDNRSQAAYLDGSFGSGKSHFMAVLDLMLADDPTPWRRPELHALRAPHPWIGKKKLVQLPIHMLDAQDMESKILGTYVRWVADTHPDAAVPAVYVDEGLFEDAKRLRTRMGDEAFFAELNGGAKQAASGWGKRATTTTWDAESFDAAAASAYLGDEDRDAQSPRARLFSDLVRTFFTSWTTQRSRFVDLDTGLGVVSRHAKGLGYDAVVLYLDELILWLAGRSGDLPFVGQEVQKLVKLKEAQDASRAVPIVSFIARQRDLSDFLGAEAQGAIRAQLSRNLSHHEGRFDNVSLADSNLPAIVKHRVVRPKDDEAAEKLKDDFARTWRAAGQAASVLIGSEGDEAAFKQVYPFSPALVEALVALSDCLQRERTAIRILMELLVHHLPDLELGRVVPVGDAFDALAESEDPIDDPVMKARFDRARDLYRNSFLPLIRRAQGTDNPTDCQRMREDHDRRLGCSRCPKRACRNDNRLAKTLLMAALVPEAKPFKGLTVKRLVHLNHGTIASPIPGAEMQVAAQRLREWSSQIGALRLGDQADPEVSIHLAGIDLQPIMAAAADADKPGTRKHTMRRLLFDALGLPSDVSIIDTEQSFYGTKRGGRVRYGNVREMDDGTLTAPEGLEWQLILDYPFDERGHGPADDLARVEA
;
A
#
# COMPACT_ATOMS: atom_id res chain seq x y z
N MET A 1 -41.95 -9.40 -6.37
CA MET A 1 -40.60 -8.92 -6.71
C MET A 1 -39.75 -9.05 -5.46
N THR A 2 -38.58 -9.68 -5.54
CA THR A 2 -37.61 -9.76 -4.43
C THR A 2 -36.99 -8.38 -4.22
N THR A 3 -37.05 -7.85 -3.00
CA THR A 3 -36.41 -6.58 -2.66
C THR A 3 -34.90 -6.78 -2.58
N LEU A 4 -34.13 -5.90 -3.22
CA LEU A 4 -32.67 -5.93 -3.19
C LEU A 4 -32.15 -4.96 -2.13
N VAL A 5 -31.03 -5.31 -1.48
CA VAL A 5 -30.39 -4.43 -0.50
C VAL A 5 -29.90 -3.14 -1.15
N HIS A 6 -29.41 -3.22 -2.39
CA HIS A 6 -28.99 -2.08 -3.19
C HIS A 6 -30.08 -1.00 -3.30
N ASP A 7 -31.35 -1.38 -3.41
CA ASP A 7 -32.47 -0.45 -3.58
C ASP A 7 -32.87 0.28 -2.28
N LEU A 8 -32.32 -0.12 -1.13
CA LEU A 8 -32.62 0.43 0.19
C LEU A 8 -31.53 1.38 0.69
N LEU A 9 -30.35 1.36 0.07
CA LEU A 9 -29.18 2.10 0.50
C LEU A 9 -28.95 3.35 -0.36
N ASP A 10 -28.40 4.39 0.26
CA ASP A 10 -27.89 5.60 -0.40
C ASP A 10 -26.51 5.29 -1.00
N LEU A 11 -26.50 4.66 -2.17
CA LEU A 11 -25.29 4.21 -2.87
C LEU A 11 -24.98 5.13 -4.08
N PRO A 12 -23.70 5.40 -4.36
CA PRO A 12 -23.31 6.14 -5.56
C PRO A 12 -23.53 5.29 -6.82
N GLU A 13 -23.71 5.95 -7.98
CA GLU A 13 -23.85 5.27 -9.28
C GLU A 13 -22.59 4.48 -9.68
N ALA A 14 -21.41 4.94 -9.25
CA ALA A 14 -20.13 4.28 -9.47
C ALA A 14 -19.15 4.60 -8.36
N VAL A 15 -18.22 3.68 -8.07
CA VAL A 15 -17.13 3.87 -7.11
C VAL A 15 -15.87 4.31 -7.84
N ARG A 16 -15.34 5.50 -7.53
CA ARG A 16 -14.08 6.01 -8.10
C ARG A 16 -12.97 5.97 -7.05
N LYS A 17 -11.73 5.79 -7.51
CA LYS A 17 -10.54 5.68 -6.62
C LYS A 17 -10.37 6.90 -5.70
N GLY A 18 -10.71 8.10 -6.17
CA GLY A 18 -10.64 9.34 -5.40
C GLY A 18 -11.77 9.57 -4.39
N ASP A 19 -12.89 8.84 -4.46
CA ASP A 19 -14.07 9.10 -3.61
C ASP A 19 -13.81 8.80 -2.12
N PHE A 20 -12.79 7.98 -1.84
CA PHE A 20 -12.43 7.56 -0.48
C PHE A 20 -11.10 8.15 0.02
N VAL A 21 -10.38 8.87 -0.84
CA VAL A 21 -9.13 9.57 -0.51
C VAL A 21 -9.40 11.07 -0.66
N GLN A 22 -9.92 11.69 0.40
CA GLN A 22 -10.11 13.13 0.43
C GLN A 22 -8.80 13.80 0.84
N GLY A 23 -8.23 14.62 -0.05
CA GLY A 23 -7.10 15.48 0.30
C GLY A 23 -7.52 16.51 1.34
N LEU A 24 -6.62 16.84 2.27
CA LEU A 24 -6.86 17.82 3.34
C LEU A 24 -7.42 19.15 2.79
N THR A 25 -6.80 19.68 1.74
CA THR A 25 -7.22 20.95 1.11
C THR A 25 -8.61 20.86 0.47
N ASP A 26 -8.93 19.74 -0.21
CA ASP A 26 -10.26 19.50 -0.77
C ASP A 26 -11.33 19.34 0.31
N GLY A 27 -10.93 18.77 1.45
CA GLY A 27 -11.74 18.67 2.68
C GLY A 27 -12.19 20.01 3.19
N ILE A 28 -11.25 20.94 3.30
CA ILE A 28 -11.50 22.30 3.78
C ILE A 28 -12.36 23.08 2.76
N ALA A 29 -12.11 22.92 1.46
CA ALA A 29 -12.85 23.62 0.40
C ALA A 29 -14.32 23.19 0.25
N LYS A 30 -14.72 22.03 0.80
CA LYS A 30 -16.09 21.50 0.70
C LYS A 30 -16.67 21.09 2.07
N PRO A 31 -16.90 22.04 3.00
CA PRO A 31 -17.27 21.75 4.39
C PRO A 31 -18.47 20.81 4.55
N GLU A 32 -19.57 21.08 3.82
CA GLU A 32 -20.81 20.30 3.91
C GLU A 32 -20.61 18.84 3.47
N ALA A 33 -19.90 18.61 2.36
CA ALA A 33 -19.61 17.26 1.88
C ALA A 33 -18.68 16.52 2.84
N THR A 34 -17.63 17.21 3.31
CA THR A 34 -16.68 16.70 4.29
C THR A 34 -17.41 16.23 5.55
N LEU A 35 -18.28 17.05 6.14
CA LEU A 35 -18.99 16.65 7.37
C LEU A 35 -20.08 15.60 7.13
N ARG A 36 -20.75 15.63 5.99
CA ARG A 36 -21.75 14.61 5.63
C ARG A 36 -21.12 13.22 5.54
N ASP A 37 -19.87 13.13 5.12
CA ASP A 37 -19.20 11.85 4.88
C ASP A 37 -18.31 11.43 6.07
N TYR A 38 -18.03 12.35 7.01
CA TYR A 38 -17.28 12.06 8.23
C TYR A 38 -18.14 11.45 9.34
N ALA A 39 -17.72 10.30 9.86
CA ALA A 39 -18.40 9.64 10.98
C ALA A 39 -17.86 10.17 12.32
N ILE A 40 -18.60 11.09 12.95
CA ILE A 40 -18.24 11.68 14.25
C ILE A 40 -18.71 10.76 15.39
N THR A 41 -17.85 9.83 15.79
CA THR A 41 -18.10 8.92 16.91
C THR A 41 -17.73 9.58 18.26
N PRO A 42 -18.19 9.06 19.42
CA PRO A 42 -17.79 9.60 20.72
C PRO A 42 -16.28 9.64 20.94
N ASN A 43 -15.53 8.64 20.45
CA ASN A 43 -14.07 8.63 20.53
C ASN A 43 -13.46 9.77 19.69
N ILE A 44 -13.99 10.00 18.48
CA ILE A 44 -13.56 11.12 17.63
C ILE A 44 -13.85 12.47 18.29
N VAL A 45 -14.98 12.61 19.00
CA VAL A 45 -15.28 13.83 19.79
C VAL A 45 -14.22 14.04 20.87
N GLN A 46 -13.77 12.99 21.56
CA GLN A 46 -12.67 13.07 22.53
C GLN A 46 -11.34 13.43 21.87
N SER A 47 -11.05 12.88 20.68
CA SER A 47 -9.86 13.24 19.91
C SER A 47 -9.88 14.73 19.50
N PHE A 48 -11.02 15.26 19.08
CA PHE A 48 -11.18 16.71 18.84
C PHE A 48 -11.00 17.52 20.11
N GLN A 49 -11.59 17.10 21.23
CA GLN A 49 -11.40 17.77 22.51
C GLN A 49 -9.92 17.88 22.89
N LYS A 50 -9.16 16.79 22.70
CA LYS A 50 -7.71 16.77 22.95
C LYS A 50 -6.96 17.70 22.01
N ALA A 51 -7.25 17.66 20.71
CA ALA A 51 -6.61 18.54 19.73
C ALA A 51 -6.87 20.02 20.02
N LEU A 52 -8.13 20.40 20.32
CA LEU A 52 -8.48 21.78 20.70
C LEU A 52 -7.79 22.20 22.01
N SER A 53 -7.62 21.28 22.96
CA SER A 53 -6.90 21.55 24.21
C SER A 53 -5.41 21.81 23.99
N ILE A 54 -4.78 21.11 23.04
CA ILE A 54 -3.38 21.34 22.65
C ILE A 54 -3.21 22.74 22.07
N VAL A 55 -4.11 23.15 21.15
CA VAL A 55 -4.09 24.52 20.59
C VAL A 55 -4.31 25.56 21.68
N LYS A 56 -5.26 25.33 22.58
CA LYS A 56 -5.55 26.23 23.71
C LYS A 56 -4.33 26.39 24.63
N SER A 57 -3.67 25.30 25.02
CA SER A 57 -2.45 25.37 25.86
C SER A 57 -1.34 26.13 25.16
N ALA A 58 -1.14 25.93 23.86
CA ALA A 58 -0.14 26.68 23.11
C ALA A 58 -0.40 28.20 23.14
N LEU A 59 -1.67 28.61 22.98
CA LEU A 59 -2.10 30.01 23.07
C LEU A 59 -1.95 30.59 24.47
N ASP A 60 -2.35 29.84 25.51
CA ASP A 60 -2.30 30.30 26.90
C ASP A 60 -0.84 30.45 27.40
N ASP A 61 0.02 29.48 27.06
CA ASP A 61 1.43 29.44 27.50
C ASP A 61 2.38 30.20 26.56
N ASN A 62 1.89 30.63 25.40
CA ASN A 62 2.69 31.15 24.28
C ASN A 62 3.88 30.24 23.95
N ARG A 63 3.65 28.93 23.93
CA ARG A 63 4.66 27.89 23.65
C ARG A 63 4.19 27.00 22.51
N SER A 64 5.13 26.65 21.64
CA SER A 64 4.85 25.71 20.56
C SER A 64 4.54 24.31 21.06
N GLN A 65 3.63 23.64 20.37
CA GLN A 65 3.22 22.27 20.65
C GLN A 65 3.27 21.46 19.36
N ALA A 66 3.51 20.15 19.48
CA ALA A 66 3.44 19.23 18.35
C ALA A 66 2.78 17.94 18.81
N ALA A 67 1.88 17.42 17.99
CA ALA A 67 1.11 16.22 18.29
C ALA A 67 1.08 15.26 17.09
N TYR A 68 1.32 13.98 17.35
CA TYR A 68 1.03 12.92 16.39
C TYR A 68 -0.46 12.63 16.35
N LEU A 69 -0.99 12.44 15.15
CA LEU A 69 -2.31 11.89 14.89
C LEU A 69 -2.15 10.41 14.54
N ASP A 70 -2.34 9.54 15.52
CA ASP A 70 -2.15 8.10 15.37
C ASP A 70 -3.44 7.43 14.90
N GLY A 71 -3.35 6.59 13.86
CA GLY A 71 -4.45 5.75 13.42
C GLY A 71 -4.07 4.88 12.22
N SER A 72 -4.78 3.78 12.01
CA SER A 72 -4.59 2.85 10.90
C SER A 72 -4.78 3.52 9.52
N PHE A 73 -4.39 2.85 8.45
CA PHE A 73 -4.61 3.37 7.10
C PHE A 73 -6.12 3.56 6.84
N GLY A 74 -6.54 4.72 6.32
CA GLY A 74 -7.96 5.01 6.10
C GLY A 74 -8.80 5.34 7.34
N SER A 75 -8.20 5.45 8.53
CA SER A 75 -8.86 5.91 9.79
C SER A 75 -9.44 7.33 9.74
N GLY A 76 -9.18 8.08 8.66
CA GLY A 76 -9.71 9.42 8.44
C GLY A 76 -8.85 10.55 9.03
N LYS A 77 -7.53 10.38 9.13
CA LYS A 77 -6.60 11.42 9.64
C LYS A 77 -6.70 12.75 8.88
N SER A 78 -6.64 12.73 7.55
CA SER A 78 -6.77 13.94 6.72
C SER A 78 -8.16 14.57 6.88
N HIS A 79 -9.19 13.74 7.03
CA HIS A 79 -10.57 14.17 7.28
C HIS A 79 -10.72 14.84 8.66
N PHE A 80 -10.11 14.25 9.70
CA PHE A 80 -10.04 14.81 11.04
C PHE A 80 -9.34 16.17 11.02
N MET A 81 -8.20 16.28 10.34
CA MET A 81 -7.49 17.55 10.20
C MET A 81 -8.33 18.61 9.47
N ALA A 82 -9.06 18.23 8.41
CA ALA A 82 -9.94 19.15 7.70
C ALA A 82 -11.10 19.65 8.58
N VAL A 83 -11.73 18.77 9.36
CA VAL A 83 -12.81 19.17 10.29
C VAL A 83 -12.25 20.02 11.42
N LEU A 84 -11.08 19.67 11.97
CA LEU A 84 -10.40 20.48 12.98
C LEU A 84 -10.07 21.87 12.44
N ASP A 85 -9.60 21.97 11.19
CA ASP A 85 -9.33 23.22 10.51
C ASP A 85 -10.59 24.10 10.43
N LEU A 86 -11.70 23.54 9.95
CA LEU A 86 -12.99 24.23 9.89
C LEU A 86 -13.49 24.67 11.27
N MET A 87 -13.29 23.85 12.31
CA MET A 87 -13.65 24.19 13.69
C MET A 87 -12.83 25.38 14.20
N LEU A 88 -11.52 25.42 13.93
CA LEU A 88 -10.62 26.49 14.34
C LEU A 88 -10.88 27.80 13.59
N ALA A 89 -11.29 27.70 12.32
CA ALA A 89 -11.72 28.84 11.50
C ALA A 89 -13.09 29.42 11.90
N ASP A 90 -13.75 28.81 12.90
CA ASP A 90 -15.11 29.12 13.33
C ASP A 90 -16.17 28.99 12.22
N ASP A 91 -15.96 28.05 11.29
CA ASP A 91 -16.95 27.74 10.26
C ASP A 91 -18.23 27.18 10.90
N PRO A 92 -19.44 27.64 10.51
CA PRO A 92 -20.68 27.18 11.12
C PRO A 92 -20.99 25.71 10.87
N THR A 93 -20.41 25.08 9.84
CA THR A 93 -20.75 23.73 9.38
C THR A 93 -20.42 22.68 10.44
N PRO A 94 -19.20 22.61 11.03
CA PRO A 94 -18.90 21.77 12.19
C PRO A 94 -19.87 21.97 13.36
N TRP A 95 -20.21 23.22 13.65
CA TRP A 95 -21.01 23.56 14.83
C TRP A 95 -22.51 23.29 14.67
N ARG A 96 -22.98 22.93 13.46
CA ARG A 96 -24.35 22.42 13.24
C ARG A 96 -24.51 20.96 13.63
N ARG A 97 -23.40 20.22 13.79
CA ARG A 97 -23.41 18.80 14.16
C ARG A 97 -23.69 18.65 15.66
N PRO A 98 -24.80 18.01 16.05
CA PRO A 98 -25.15 17.82 17.46
C PRO A 98 -24.04 17.17 18.29
N GLU A 99 -23.29 16.26 17.66
CA GLU A 99 -22.19 15.53 18.29
C GLU A 99 -21.04 16.44 18.76
N LEU A 100 -20.84 17.59 18.09
CA LEU A 100 -19.74 18.53 18.38
C LEU A 100 -20.16 19.67 19.31
N HIS A 101 -21.44 19.84 19.61
CA HIS A 101 -21.94 20.96 20.43
C HIS A 101 -21.27 21.02 21.81
N ALA A 102 -20.98 19.87 22.42
CA ALA A 102 -20.32 19.77 23.72
C ALA A 102 -18.90 20.39 23.72
N LEU A 103 -18.25 20.47 22.56
CA LEU A 103 -16.91 21.04 22.42
C LEU A 103 -16.93 22.58 22.35
N ARG A 104 -18.07 23.21 22.08
CA ARG A 104 -18.12 24.67 21.87
C ARG A 104 -17.94 25.45 23.17
N ALA A 105 -18.69 25.10 24.22
CA ALA A 105 -18.69 25.84 25.48
C ALA A 105 -17.31 25.86 26.19
N PRO A 106 -16.52 24.77 26.22
CA PRO A 106 -15.18 24.77 26.81
C PRO A 106 -14.12 25.56 26.01
N HIS A 107 -14.39 25.92 24.75
CA HIS A 107 -13.45 26.58 23.86
C HIS A 107 -13.96 27.95 23.36
N PRO A 108 -14.28 28.91 24.26
CA PRO A 108 -14.83 30.22 23.88
C PRO A 108 -13.82 31.17 23.21
N TRP A 109 -12.58 30.71 23.03
CA TRP A 109 -11.52 31.42 22.32
C TRP A 109 -11.61 31.23 20.80
N ILE A 110 -12.29 30.17 20.34
CA ILE A 110 -12.61 29.96 18.93
C ILE A 110 -13.50 31.11 18.46
N GLY A 111 -13.17 31.71 17.31
CA GLY A 111 -13.81 32.93 16.80
C GLY A 111 -13.31 34.24 17.41
N LYS A 112 -12.52 34.20 18.51
CA LYS A 112 -11.88 35.39 19.11
C LYS A 112 -10.40 35.52 18.78
N LYS A 113 -9.72 34.38 18.65
CA LYS A 113 -8.29 34.29 18.30
C LYS A 113 -8.14 34.08 16.80
N LYS A 114 -7.20 34.80 16.18
CA LYS A 114 -6.89 34.66 14.75
C LYS A 114 -5.76 33.68 14.56
N LEU A 115 -6.01 32.59 13.83
CA LEU A 115 -5.03 31.54 13.58
C LEU A 115 -4.64 31.52 12.11
N VAL A 116 -3.34 31.36 11.84
CA VAL A 116 -2.88 30.95 10.51
C VAL A 116 -3.03 29.44 10.44
N GLN A 117 -3.69 28.92 9.40
CA GLN A 117 -3.91 27.49 9.24
C GLN A 117 -3.29 27.03 7.92
N LEU A 118 -2.30 26.14 8.00
CA LEU A 118 -1.51 25.70 6.86
C LEU A 118 -1.68 24.19 6.63
N PRO A 119 -2.59 23.78 5.72
CA PRO A 119 -2.67 22.40 5.26
C PRO A 119 -1.47 22.07 4.36
N ILE A 120 -0.65 21.09 4.75
CA ILE A 120 0.60 20.73 4.07
C ILE A 120 0.62 19.23 3.75
N HIS A 121 0.73 18.91 2.46
CA HIS A 121 0.86 17.54 1.96
C HIS A 121 2.31 17.22 1.59
N MET A 122 2.92 16.21 2.22
CA MET A 122 4.38 16.00 2.14
C MET A 122 4.88 15.12 0.99
N LEU A 123 4.03 14.37 0.26
CA LEU A 123 4.51 13.35 -0.71
C LEU A 123 5.49 13.90 -1.76
N ASP A 124 5.25 15.11 -2.28
CA ASP A 124 6.10 15.74 -3.29
C ASP A 124 7.16 16.68 -2.70
N ALA A 125 7.37 16.65 -1.38
CA ALA A 125 8.33 17.55 -0.74
C ALA A 125 9.77 17.17 -1.11
N GLN A 126 10.62 18.18 -1.34
CA GLN A 126 12.06 17.96 -1.49
C GLN A 126 12.72 17.79 -0.12
N ASP A 127 12.35 18.65 0.82
CA ASP A 127 12.77 18.70 2.23
C ASP A 127 11.67 19.42 3.05
N MET A 128 11.77 19.40 4.38
CA MET A 128 10.81 20.05 5.27
C MET A 128 10.77 21.58 5.12
N GLU A 129 11.93 22.23 4.99
CA GLU A 129 12.04 23.69 4.91
C GLU A 129 11.28 24.23 3.69
N SER A 130 11.58 23.69 2.51
CA SER A 130 10.98 24.15 1.26
C SER A 130 9.48 23.92 1.20
N LYS A 131 8.97 22.92 1.91
CA LYS A 131 7.55 22.60 1.94
C LYS A 131 6.79 23.42 2.98
N ILE A 132 7.29 23.51 4.21
CA ILE A 132 6.62 24.24 5.30
C ILE A 132 6.71 25.75 5.05
N LEU A 133 7.92 26.28 4.87
CA LEU A 133 8.14 27.72 4.71
C LEU A 133 7.55 28.21 3.38
N GLY A 134 7.72 27.43 2.31
CA GLY A 134 7.10 27.72 1.01
C GLY A 134 5.57 27.70 1.02
N THR A 135 4.93 26.90 1.88
CA THR A 135 3.46 26.93 2.03
C THR A 135 3.00 28.20 2.75
N TYR A 136 3.74 28.66 3.75
CA TYR A 136 3.44 29.93 4.41
C TYR A 136 3.59 31.12 3.46
N VAL A 137 4.67 31.18 2.64
CA VAL A 137 4.86 32.26 1.66
C VAL A 137 3.69 32.34 0.69
N ARG A 138 3.24 31.20 0.15
CA ARG A 138 2.06 31.14 -0.74
C ARG A 138 0.80 31.63 -0.03
N TRP A 139 0.56 31.16 1.19
CA TRP A 139 -0.60 31.59 1.99
C TRP A 139 -0.59 33.11 2.25
N VAL A 140 0.58 33.71 2.54
CA VAL A 140 0.72 35.16 2.67
C VAL A 140 0.40 35.86 1.36
N ALA A 141 0.94 35.41 0.23
CA ALA A 141 0.68 36.02 -1.07
C ALA A 141 -0.81 35.99 -1.44
N ASP A 142 -1.49 34.88 -1.15
CA ASP A 142 -2.92 34.70 -1.45
C ASP A 142 -3.84 35.50 -0.51
N THR A 143 -3.50 35.56 0.80
CA THR A 143 -4.39 36.12 1.83
C THR A 143 -4.06 37.57 2.19
N HIS A 144 -2.80 37.98 2.03
CA HIS A 144 -2.26 39.30 2.37
C HIS A 144 -1.35 39.81 1.22
N PRO A 145 -1.89 40.06 0.02
CA PRO A 145 -1.09 40.43 -1.16
C PRO A 145 -0.28 41.72 -0.97
N ASP A 146 -0.72 42.62 -0.09
CA ASP A 146 -0.05 43.88 0.21
C ASP A 146 0.98 43.78 1.37
N ALA A 147 1.12 42.61 1.99
CA ALA A 147 2.09 42.39 3.05
C ALA A 147 3.50 42.16 2.50
N ALA A 148 4.52 42.55 3.28
CA ALA A 148 5.90 42.22 2.95
C ALA A 148 6.09 40.69 2.93
N VAL A 149 6.90 40.19 1.99
CA VAL A 149 7.23 38.77 1.94
C VAL A 149 8.06 38.41 3.18
N PRO A 150 7.76 37.29 3.87
CA PRO A 150 8.55 36.86 5.02
C PRO A 150 9.94 36.43 4.58
N ALA A 151 10.97 36.90 5.31
CA ALA A 151 12.38 36.66 5.00
C ALA A 151 12.86 35.24 5.34
N VAL A 152 12.34 34.24 4.60
CA VAL A 152 12.63 32.81 4.79
C VAL A 152 13.60 32.23 3.77
N TYR A 153 14.01 33.02 2.77
CA TYR A 153 14.95 32.61 1.74
C TYR A 153 16.39 33.03 2.08
N VAL A 154 17.36 32.18 1.71
CA VAL A 154 18.79 32.48 1.88
C VAL A 154 19.24 33.60 0.93
N ASP A 155 18.54 33.78 -0.20
CA ASP A 155 18.89 34.73 -1.26
C ASP A 155 18.51 36.18 -0.98
N GLU A 156 17.64 36.45 -0.01
CA GLU A 156 17.20 37.82 0.27
C GLU A 156 18.30 38.65 0.94
N GLY A 157 19.08 38.01 1.83
CA GLY A 157 20.31 38.59 2.35
C GLY A 157 21.32 38.87 1.24
N LEU A 158 21.42 37.97 0.25
CA LEU A 158 22.27 38.15 -0.92
C LEU A 158 21.82 39.36 -1.76
N PHE A 159 20.51 39.52 -2.01
CA PHE A 159 20.00 40.65 -2.79
C PHE A 159 20.15 41.99 -2.07
N GLU A 160 19.98 42.02 -0.74
CA GLU A 160 20.25 43.22 0.04
C GLU A 160 21.75 43.57 0.05
N ASP A 161 22.63 42.57 0.15
CA ASP A 161 24.08 42.76 -0.04
C ASP A 161 24.42 43.25 -1.45
N ALA A 162 23.75 42.72 -2.47
CA ALA A 162 23.91 43.16 -3.85
C ALA A 162 23.42 44.60 -4.05
N LYS A 163 22.31 45.03 -3.44
CA LYS A 163 21.83 46.43 -3.46
C LYS A 163 22.82 47.38 -2.77
N ARG A 164 23.37 46.97 -1.63
CA ARG A 164 24.43 47.73 -0.94
C ARG A 164 25.70 47.81 -1.78
N LEU A 165 26.06 46.74 -2.49
CA LEU A 165 27.21 46.71 -3.38
C LEU A 165 26.99 47.60 -4.61
N ARG A 166 25.83 47.51 -5.26
CA ARG A 166 25.38 48.39 -6.35
C ARG A 166 25.47 49.87 -5.96
N THR A 167 24.98 50.23 -4.77
CA THR A 167 25.05 51.60 -4.25
C THR A 167 26.50 52.08 -4.06
N ARG A 168 27.41 51.20 -3.61
CA ARG A 168 28.83 51.55 -3.39
C ARG A 168 29.64 51.64 -4.67
N MET A 169 29.33 50.81 -5.66
CA MET A 169 30.05 50.73 -6.93
C MET A 169 29.52 51.72 -7.98
N GLY A 170 28.25 52.12 -7.86
CA GLY A 170 27.52 52.83 -8.90
C GLY A 170 26.96 51.86 -9.96
N ASP A 171 25.77 52.19 -10.49
CA ASP A 171 25.01 51.32 -11.39
C ASP A 171 25.80 50.90 -12.63
N GLU A 172 26.53 51.82 -13.26
CA GLU A 172 27.29 51.54 -14.48
C GLU A 172 28.38 50.48 -14.26
N ALA A 173 29.15 50.60 -13.17
CA ALA A 173 30.21 49.64 -12.85
C ALA A 173 29.65 48.29 -12.39
N PHE A 174 28.60 48.32 -11.56
CA PHE A 174 27.96 47.11 -11.04
C PHE A 174 27.35 46.25 -12.16
N PHE A 175 26.57 46.85 -13.06
CA PHE A 175 25.94 46.12 -14.16
C PHE A 175 26.94 45.73 -15.25
N ALA A 176 28.01 46.50 -15.45
CA ALA A 176 29.09 46.10 -16.37
C ALA A 176 29.76 44.79 -15.90
N GLU A 177 30.03 44.67 -14.60
CA GLU A 177 30.65 43.48 -14.02
C GLU A 177 29.67 42.29 -13.94
N LEU A 178 28.42 42.53 -13.49
CA LEU A 178 27.37 41.51 -13.42
C LEU A 178 27.06 40.88 -14.79
N ASN A 179 26.93 41.72 -15.83
CA ASN A 179 26.69 41.25 -17.20
C ASN A 179 27.99 40.72 -17.87
N GLY A 180 29.16 41.16 -17.42
CA GLY A 180 30.46 40.64 -17.86
C GLY A 180 30.68 39.19 -17.43
N GLY A 181 30.34 38.86 -16.18
CA GLY A 181 30.35 37.48 -15.67
C GLY A 181 29.33 36.57 -16.35
N ALA A 182 28.21 37.12 -16.85
CA ALA A 182 27.20 36.39 -17.63
C ALA A 182 27.64 36.03 -19.05
N LYS A 183 28.46 36.85 -19.70
CA LYS A 183 28.96 36.61 -21.06
C LYS A 183 30.02 35.50 -21.16
N GLN A 184 30.77 35.24 -20.10
CA GLN A 184 31.77 34.15 -20.09
C GLN A 184 31.16 32.72 -20.06
N ALA A 185 29.91 32.57 -19.61
CA ALA A 185 29.22 31.26 -19.51
C ALA A 185 28.46 30.84 -20.79
N ALA A 186 28.14 31.78 -21.70
CA ALA A 186 27.35 31.50 -22.91
C ALA A 186 28.17 30.83 -24.05
N SER A 187 29.45 30.51 -23.84
CA SER A 187 30.32 29.87 -24.83
C SER A 187 30.17 28.34 -24.90
N GLY A 188 29.43 27.71 -23.98
CA GLY A 188 29.38 26.25 -23.81
C GLY A 188 28.17 25.49 -24.38
N TRP A 189 27.01 26.11 -24.63
CA TRP A 189 25.85 25.39 -25.17
C TRP A 189 24.93 26.27 -26.04
N GLY A 190 24.68 25.81 -27.27
CA GLY A 190 23.46 25.98 -28.06
C GLY A 190 22.82 27.38 -28.20
N LYS A 191 22.92 27.97 -29.40
CA LYS A 191 22.23 29.19 -29.83
C LYS A 191 20.71 29.15 -29.56
N ARG A 192 20.27 29.94 -28.57
CA ARG A 192 19.03 30.73 -28.42
C ARG A 192 18.59 30.77 -26.94
N ALA A 193 19.40 31.39 -26.10
CA ALA A 193 18.88 32.06 -24.90
C ALA A 193 18.90 33.55 -25.23
N THR A 194 17.76 34.21 -25.19
CA THR A 194 17.71 35.67 -25.05
C THR A 194 18.46 36.01 -23.78
N THR A 195 19.73 36.44 -23.93
CA THR A 195 20.53 36.95 -22.82
C THR A 195 19.94 38.30 -22.42
N THR A 196 18.92 38.28 -21.57
CA THR A 196 18.41 39.51 -20.94
C THR A 196 19.58 40.08 -20.13
N THR A 197 20.08 41.24 -20.54
CA THR A 197 21.09 41.99 -19.80
C THR A 197 20.43 42.64 -18.60
N TRP A 198 21.05 42.53 -17.43
CA TRP A 198 20.59 43.18 -16.20
C TRP A 198 20.81 44.68 -16.28
N ASP A 199 19.76 45.43 -16.00
CA ASP A 199 19.74 46.86 -15.74
C ASP A 199 19.05 47.13 -14.39
N ALA A 200 18.98 48.41 -14.00
CA ALA A 200 18.36 48.82 -12.74
C ALA A 200 16.94 48.24 -12.56
N GLU A 201 16.10 48.37 -13.59
CA GLU A 201 14.69 48.00 -13.54
C GLU A 201 14.50 46.48 -13.48
N SER A 202 15.18 45.73 -14.34
CA SER A 202 15.12 44.26 -14.35
C SER A 202 15.76 43.64 -13.10
N PHE A 203 16.81 44.25 -12.55
CA PHE A 203 17.42 43.84 -11.29
C PHE A 203 16.44 44.04 -10.12
N ASP A 204 15.86 45.22 -9.99
CA ASP A 204 14.95 45.53 -8.88
C ASP A 204 13.66 44.69 -8.98
N ALA A 205 13.14 44.48 -10.20
CA ALA A 205 12.01 43.59 -10.44
C ALA A 205 12.32 42.13 -10.08
N ALA A 206 13.49 41.59 -10.47
CA ALA A 206 13.87 40.22 -10.15
C ALA A 206 14.18 40.03 -8.65
N ALA A 207 14.86 40.99 -8.03
CA ALA A 207 15.15 40.97 -6.58
C ALA A 207 13.88 41.10 -5.71
N ALA A 208 12.84 41.77 -6.22
CA ALA A 208 11.56 41.92 -5.55
C ALA A 208 10.54 40.81 -5.87
N SER A 209 10.76 40.01 -6.92
CA SER A 209 9.85 38.92 -7.31
C SER A 209 9.84 37.78 -6.28
N ALA A 210 8.69 37.14 -6.08
CA ALA A 210 8.53 35.99 -5.18
C ALA A 210 8.64 34.66 -5.94
N TYR A 211 9.05 33.57 -5.28
CA TYR A 211 8.91 32.22 -5.82
C TYR A 211 7.47 31.73 -5.62
N LEU A 212 6.62 31.83 -6.63
CA LEU A 212 5.22 31.39 -6.60
C LEU A 212 5.11 30.00 -7.26
N GLY A 213 5.31 28.94 -6.47
CA GLY A 213 5.09 27.55 -6.91
C GLY A 213 6.32 26.82 -7.50
N ASP A 214 6.12 25.58 -7.96
CA ASP A 214 7.19 24.71 -8.49
C ASP A 214 7.72 25.16 -9.86
N GLU A 215 6.92 25.89 -10.65
CA GLU A 215 7.33 26.42 -11.96
C GLU A 215 8.36 27.58 -11.84
N ASP A 216 8.27 28.38 -10.77
CA ASP A 216 9.21 29.49 -10.50
C ASP A 216 10.59 29.04 -9.97
N ARG A 217 10.71 27.74 -9.63
CA ARG A 217 11.98 27.10 -9.22
C ARG A 217 12.82 26.63 -10.41
N ASP A 218 12.30 26.78 -11.64
CA ASP A 218 13.06 26.54 -12.86
C ASP A 218 14.28 27.49 -12.91
N ALA A 219 15.43 26.97 -13.35
CA ALA A 219 16.67 27.74 -13.52
C ALA A 219 16.51 28.93 -14.47
N GLN A 220 15.36 29.01 -15.15
CA GLN A 220 15.00 30.02 -16.12
C GLN A 220 14.21 31.20 -15.52
N SER A 221 13.77 31.17 -14.26
CA SER A 221 13.04 32.30 -13.66
C SER A 221 13.93 33.53 -13.43
N PRO A 222 13.42 34.77 -13.53
CA PRO A 222 14.22 35.99 -13.39
C PRO A 222 14.99 36.08 -12.05
N ARG A 223 14.35 35.72 -10.94
CA ARG A 223 15.01 35.68 -9.60
C ARG A 223 16.13 34.66 -9.54
N ALA A 224 15.90 33.45 -10.05
CA ALA A 224 16.91 32.38 -10.06
C ALA A 224 18.11 32.73 -10.96
N ARG A 225 17.88 33.39 -12.10
CA ARG A 225 18.93 33.92 -12.96
C ARG A 225 19.73 35.01 -12.27
N LEU A 226 19.06 35.99 -11.66
CA LEU A 226 19.73 37.08 -10.94
C LEU A 226 20.60 36.54 -9.81
N PHE A 227 20.07 35.61 -9.01
CA PHE A 227 20.82 34.91 -7.97
C PHE A 227 22.07 34.21 -8.53
N SER A 228 21.91 33.42 -9.61
CA SER A 228 23.01 32.71 -10.25
C SER A 228 24.10 33.66 -10.76
N ASP A 229 23.72 34.78 -11.36
CA ASP A 229 24.66 35.76 -11.91
C ASP A 229 25.39 36.52 -10.78
N LEU A 230 24.71 36.86 -9.69
CA LEU A 230 25.31 37.48 -8.50
C LEU A 230 26.30 36.54 -7.80
N VAL A 231 25.91 35.29 -7.58
CA VAL A 231 26.77 34.28 -6.94
C VAL A 231 28.01 33.98 -7.79
N ARG A 232 27.87 33.89 -9.12
CA ARG A 232 29.01 33.64 -10.01
C ARG A 232 29.97 34.84 -10.09
N THR A 233 29.44 36.06 -10.01
CA THR A 233 30.23 37.28 -10.23
C THR A 233 30.81 37.83 -8.95
N PHE A 234 29.97 38.09 -7.95
CA PHE A 234 30.34 38.84 -6.75
C PHE A 234 30.44 37.97 -5.50
N PHE A 235 29.68 36.87 -5.42
CA PHE A 235 29.53 36.07 -4.20
C PHE A 235 29.93 34.61 -4.41
N THR A 236 31.12 34.38 -4.97
CA THR A 236 31.59 33.07 -5.45
C THR A 236 31.68 31.98 -4.38
N SER A 237 31.91 32.38 -3.11
CA SER A 237 31.92 31.47 -1.96
C SER A 237 30.53 30.91 -1.61
N TRP A 238 29.45 31.51 -2.10
CA TRP A 238 28.06 31.13 -1.80
C TRP A 238 27.63 29.80 -2.43
N THR A 239 28.30 29.35 -3.50
CA THR A 239 28.00 28.11 -4.24
C THR A 239 28.19 26.80 -3.46
N THR A 240 28.87 26.83 -2.31
CA THR A 240 29.15 25.64 -1.49
C THR A 240 28.06 25.32 -0.46
N GLN A 241 27.04 26.17 -0.30
CA GLN A 241 25.95 25.97 0.66
C GLN A 241 24.66 25.52 -0.06
N ARG A 242 24.26 24.25 0.12
CA ARG A 242 23.03 23.66 -0.44
C ARG A 242 21.85 23.83 0.52
N SER A 243 20.92 24.75 0.22
CA SER A 243 19.45 24.69 0.42
C SER A 243 18.84 26.11 0.25
N ARG A 244 17.71 26.23 -0.44
CA ARG A 244 17.13 27.52 -0.93
C ARG A 244 16.30 28.28 0.12
N PHE A 245 16.18 27.73 1.33
CA PHE A 245 15.51 28.33 2.49
C PHE A 245 16.48 28.36 3.66
N VAL A 246 16.28 29.29 4.60
CA VAL A 246 16.99 29.24 5.88
C VAL A 246 16.67 27.92 6.60
N ASP A 247 17.50 27.52 7.56
CA ASP A 247 17.23 26.32 8.36
C ASP A 247 15.83 26.39 9.00
N LEU A 248 15.23 25.22 9.25
CA LEU A 248 13.84 25.15 9.70
C LEU A 248 13.57 25.95 10.98
N ASP A 249 14.50 25.97 11.95
CA ASP A 249 14.29 26.67 13.23
C ASP A 249 14.26 28.19 13.03
N THR A 250 15.24 28.72 12.27
CA THR A 250 15.27 30.13 11.88
C THR A 250 14.03 30.52 11.09
N GLY A 251 13.65 29.69 10.11
CA GLY A 251 12.50 29.92 9.25
C GLY A 251 11.18 29.97 10.04
N LEU A 252 10.96 29.01 10.95
CA LEU A 252 9.80 29.02 11.84
C LEU A 252 9.77 30.26 12.76
N GLY A 253 10.94 30.73 13.21
CA GLY A 253 11.06 31.99 13.94
C GLY A 253 10.62 33.21 13.12
N VAL A 254 10.99 33.26 11.84
CA VAL A 254 10.55 34.32 10.91
C VAL A 254 9.04 34.25 10.67
N VAL A 255 8.50 33.06 10.37
CA VAL A 255 7.06 32.82 10.20
C VAL A 255 6.28 33.33 11.41
N SER A 256 6.73 32.97 12.62
CA SER A 256 6.11 33.39 13.88
C SER A 256 6.10 34.92 14.05
N ARG A 257 7.23 35.60 13.83
CA ARG A 257 7.28 37.09 13.90
C ARG A 257 6.40 37.75 12.84
N HIS A 258 6.42 37.21 11.62
CA HIS A 258 5.63 37.73 10.52
C HIS A 258 4.12 37.60 10.79
N ALA A 259 3.68 36.42 11.24
CA ALA A 259 2.28 36.16 11.57
C ALA A 259 1.77 37.11 12.67
N LYS A 260 2.62 37.37 13.68
CA LYS A 260 2.32 38.39 14.70
C LYS A 260 2.17 39.79 14.12
N GLY A 261 3.06 40.18 13.21
CA GLY A 261 3.00 41.47 12.51
C GLY A 261 1.71 41.65 11.70
N LEU A 262 1.17 40.55 11.16
CA LEU A 262 -0.13 40.50 10.48
C LEU A 262 -1.33 40.41 11.43
N GLY A 263 -1.11 40.36 12.75
CA GLY A 263 -2.17 40.33 13.76
C GLY A 263 -2.75 38.95 14.06
N TYR A 264 -2.02 37.87 13.76
CA TYR A 264 -2.40 36.50 14.15
C TYR A 264 -1.87 36.16 15.55
N ASP A 265 -2.60 35.30 16.25
CA ASP A 265 -2.29 34.85 17.61
C ASP A 265 -1.48 33.54 17.64
N ALA A 266 -1.55 32.70 16.60
CA ALA A 266 -0.77 31.47 16.46
C ALA A 266 -0.77 30.95 15.01
N VAL A 267 0.11 29.97 14.74
CA VAL A 267 0.18 29.24 13.47
C VAL A 267 -0.09 27.76 13.71
N VAL A 268 -1.00 27.16 12.94
CA VAL A 268 -1.35 25.74 12.99
C VAL A 268 -0.87 25.06 11.70
N LEU A 269 -0.03 24.05 11.84
CA LEU A 269 0.52 23.26 10.74
C LEU A 269 -0.17 21.89 10.72
N TYR A 270 -0.76 21.52 9.60
CA TYR A 270 -1.29 20.17 9.38
C TYR A 270 -0.37 19.44 8.42
N LEU A 271 0.48 18.55 8.95
CA LEU A 271 1.48 17.80 8.19
C LEU A 271 0.92 16.42 7.84
N ASP A 272 0.38 16.30 6.63
CA ASP A 272 -0.15 15.05 6.09
C ASP A 272 0.90 14.29 5.26
N GLU A 273 0.86 12.96 5.31
CA GLU A 273 1.77 12.05 4.59
C GLU A 273 3.27 12.23 4.84
N LEU A 274 3.66 12.89 5.94
CA LEU A 274 5.07 13.05 6.32
C LEU A 274 5.79 11.70 6.44
N ILE A 275 5.17 10.74 7.12
CA ILE A 275 5.76 9.42 7.37
C ILE A 275 5.92 8.63 6.07
N LEU A 276 4.93 8.71 5.16
CA LEU A 276 5.00 8.05 3.87
C LEU A 276 6.08 8.68 2.97
N TRP A 277 6.20 10.00 2.99
CA TRP A 277 7.27 10.70 2.29
C TRP A 277 8.67 10.25 2.76
N LEU A 278 8.88 10.12 4.07
CA LEU A 278 10.12 9.57 4.63
C LEU A 278 10.34 8.10 4.24
N ALA A 279 9.28 7.29 4.27
CA ALA A 279 9.34 5.88 3.89
C ALA A 279 9.67 5.67 2.41
N GLY A 280 9.13 6.53 1.53
CA GLY A 280 9.45 6.54 0.09
C GLY A 280 10.92 6.82 -0.22
N ARG A 281 11.66 7.40 0.74
CA ARG A 281 13.11 7.65 0.67
C ARG A 281 13.92 6.74 1.59
N SER A 282 13.38 5.59 1.99
CA SER A 282 14.06 4.64 2.89
C SER A 282 15.38 4.07 2.34
N GLY A 283 15.61 4.17 1.02
CA GLY A 283 16.90 3.90 0.37
C GLY A 283 18.00 4.93 0.66
N ASP A 284 17.64 6.14 1.11
CA ASP A 284 18.56 7.22 1.51
C ASP A 284 18.45 7.49 3.01
N LEU A 285 19.07 6.60 3.79
CA LEU A 285 19.05 6.68 5.27
C LEU A 285 19.65 7.98 5.84
N PRO A 286 20.74 8.56 5.28
CA PRO A 286 21.23 9.87 5.70
C PRO A 286 20.18 10.97 5.56
N PHE A 287 19.46 11.02 4.45
CA PHE A 287 18.37 11.98 4.25
C PHE A 287 17.26 11.81 5.30
N VAL A 288 16.76 10.58 5.49
CA VAL A 288 15.71 10.29 6.48
C VAL A 288 16.15 10.71 7.88
N GLY A 289 17.40 10.43 8.25
CA GLY A 289 17.96 10.84 9.53
C GLY A 289 18.00 12.35 9.72
N GLN A 290 18.35 13.11 8.68
CA GLN A 290 18.36 14.58 8.73
C GLN A 290 16.94 15.14 8.91
N GLU A 291 15.98 14.69 8.12
CA GLU A 291 14.59 15.19 8.20
C GLU A 291 13.91 14.83 9.53
N VAL A 292 14.17 13.63 10.06
CA VAL A 292 13.65 13.22 11.38
C VAL A 292 14.16 14.14 12.49
N GLN A 293 15.44 14.56 12.46
CA GLN A 293 15.99 15.46 13.46
C GLN A 293 15.34 16.86 13.42
N LYS A 294 14.92 17.30 12.23
CA LYS A 294 14.23 18.58 12.06
C LYS A 294 12.85 18.59 12.71
N LEU A 295 12.19 17.45 12.89
CA LEU A 295 10.85 17.39 13.51
C LEU A 295 10.84 17.95 14.93
N VAL A 296 11.90 17.77 15.72
CA VAL A 296 12.00 18.33 17.07
C VAL A 296 11.85 19.85 17.06
N LYS A 297 12.32 20.49 15.98
CA LYS A 297 12.19 21.93 15.77
C LYS A 297 10.74 22.39 15.62
N LEU A 298 9.76 21.51 15.41
CA LEU A 298 8.35 21.90 15.44
C LEU A 298 7.90 22.27 16.86
N LYS A 299 8.40 21.57 17.89
CA LYS A 299 8.04 21.82 19.30
C LYS A 299 9.03 22.77 19.99
N GLU A 300 10.32 22.53 19.83
CA GLU A 300 11.38 23.25 20.54
C GLU A 300 12.06 24.27 19.62
N ALA A 301 12.26 25.48 20.12
CA ALA A 301 13.14 26.47 19.48
C ALA A 301 14.46 26.51 20.25
N GLN A 302 15.61 26.40 19.55
CA GLN A 302 16.91 26.51 20.21
C GLN A 302 17.42 27.95 20.25
N ASP A 303 17.24 28.72 19.18
CA ASP A 303 17.86 30.06 19.04
C ASP A 303 16.89 31.21 18.70
N ALA A 304 15.63 30.94 18.35
CA ALA A 304 14.66 31.96 17.94
C ALA A 304 13.47 32.08 18.90
N SER A 305 13.30 33.24 19.55
CA SER A 305 12.06 33.54 20.27
C SER A 305 10.88 33.51 19.30
N ARG A 306 9.94 32.57 19.49
CA ARG A 306 8.68 32.54 18.75
C ARG A 306 7.75 33.61 19.32
N ALA A 307 7.42 34.59 18.48
CA ALA A 307 6.61 35.73 18.88
C ALA A 307 5.11 35.37 19.06
N VAL A 308 4.66 34.36 18.33
CA VAL A 308 3.41 33.60 18.47
C VAL A 308 3.71 32.10 18.42
N PRO A 309 2.95 31.23 19.09
CA PRO A 309 3.22 29.81 19.12
C PRO A 309 2.85 29.15 17.77
N ILE A 310 3.56 28.06 17.48
CA ILE A 310 3.29 27.17 16.35
C ILE A 310 2.81 25.83 16.88
N VAL A 311 1.66 25.35 16.39
CA VAL A 311 1.05 24.07 16.76
C VAL A 311 1.06 23.14 15.55
N SER A 312 1.70 21.99 15.67
CA SER A 312 1.81 21.04 14.55
C SER A 312 1.03 19.76 14.81
N PHE A 313 0.13 19.39 13.91
CA PHE A 313 -0.52 18.08 13.88
C PHE A 313 0.10 17.23 12.77
N ILE A 314 0.62 16.05 13.12
CA ILE A 314 1.41 15.20 12.23
C ILE A 314 0.72 13.86 12.05
N ALA A 315 0.23 13.56 10.84
CA ALA A 315 -0.40 12.27 10.56
C ALA A 315 0.62 11.12 10.62
N ARG A 316 0.38 10.12 11.48
CA ARG A 316 1.21 8.92 11.65
C ARG A 316 0.39 7.64 11.50
N GLN A 317 0.95 6.63 10.83
CA GLN A 317 0.28 5.36 10.53
C GLN A 317 0.89 4.18 11.28
N ARG A 318 2.19 3.97 11.09
CA ARG A 318 3.04 3.09 11.89
C ARG A 318 4.16 3.91 12.49
N ASP A 319 4.80 3.37 13.52
CA ASP A 319 5.98 4.03 14.03
C ASP A 319 7.08 3.99 12.96
N LEU A 320 7.85 5.08 12.86
CA LEU A 320 8.99 5.19 11.95
C LEU A 320 10.02 4.08 12.22
N SER A 321 10.06 3.56 13.45
CA SER A 321 10.92 2.45 13.85
C SER A 321 10.54 1.12 13.19
N ASP A 322 9.25 0.87 12.93
CA ASP A 322 8.73 -0.36 12.32
C ASP A 322 9.18 -0.51 10.86
N PHE A 323 9.38 0.60 10.16
CA PHE A 323 9.85 0.62 8.77
C PHE A 323 11.31 0.17 8.62
N LEU A 324 12.08 0.10 9.72
CA LEU A 324 13.50 -0.23 9.69
C LEU A 324 13.80 -1.72 9.95
N GLY A 325 12.79 -2.52 10.36
CA GLY A 325 12.85 -3.98 10.52
C GLY A 325 13.73 -4.49 11.67
N ALA A 326 13.33 -5.61 12.28
CA ALA A 326 14.04 -6.25 13.41
C ALA A 326 15.24 -7.13 12.99
N GLU A 327 15.47 -7.37 11.70
CA GLU A 327 16.61 -8.15 11.18
C GLU A 327 17.85 -7.27 10.92
N ALA A 328 18.30 -6.58 11.96
CA ALA A 328 19.29 -5.51 11.85
C ALA A 328 20.72 -6.00 11.50
N GLN A 329 21.18 -5.72 10.28
CA GLN A 329 22.59 -5.67 9.89
C GLN A 329 22.92 -4.23 9.45
N GLY A 330 23.59 -3.44 10.30
CA GLY A 330 24.15 -2.12 9.93
C GLY A 330 24.11 -1.05 11.04
N ALA A 331 25.26 -0.40 11.32
CA ALA A 331 25.42 0.60 12.39
C ALA A 331 24.55 1.87 12.22
N ILE A 332 24.30 2.29 10.97
CA ILE A 332 23.50 3.48 10.63
C ILE A 332 22.01 3.28 10.97
N ARG A 333 21.44 2.09 10.72
CA ARG A 333 20.03 1.78 11.04
C ARG A 333 19.78 1.71 12.55
N ALA A 334 20.73 1.18 13.32
CA ALA A 334 20.63 1.14 14.79
C ALA A 334 20.72 2.53 15.45
N GLN A 335 21.47 3.46 14.85
CA GLN A 335 21.49 4.86 15.30
C GLN A 335 20.18 5.58 14.93
N LEU A 336 19.64 5.33 13.74
CA LEU A 336 18.37 5.91 13.28
C LEU A 336 17.19 5.46 14.17
N SER A 337 17.08 4.16 14.47
CA SER A 337 16.05 3.59 15.36
C SER A 337 16.11 4.17 16.79
N ARG A 338 17.32 4.34 17.34
CA ARG A 338 17.51 5.00 18.65
C ARG A 338 17.14 6.48 18.64
N ASN A 339 17.45 7.19 17.56
CA ASN A 339 17.05 8.59 17.42
C ASN A 339 15.52 8.71 17.34
N LEU A 340 14.86 7.84 16.57
CA LEU A 340 13.41 7.83 16.40
C LEU A 340 12.67 7.58 17.71
N SER A 341 13.05 6.54 18.45
CA SER A 341 12.46 6.23 19.77
C SER A 341 12.70 7.34 20.81
N HIS A 342 13.82 8.07 20.73
CA HIS A 342 14.09 9.21 21.62
C HIS A 342 13.15 10.40 21.37
N HIS A 343 12.61 10.55 20.15
CA HIS A 343 11.74 11.66 19.77
C HIS A 343 10.26 11.41 20.13
N GLU A 344 9.83 10.15 20.22
CA GLU A 344 8.43 9.80 20.49
C GLU A 344 7.88 10.39 21.80
N GLY A 345 8.71 10.47 22.85
CA GLY A 345 8.29 11.04 24.15
C GLY A 345 8.09 12.55 24.16
N ARG A 346 8.45 13.26 23.08
CA ARG A 346 8.41 14.73 23.03
C ARG A 346 7.12 15.28 22.46
N PHE A 347 6.39 14.53 21.62
CA PHE A 347 5.15 15.02 21.02
C PHE A 347 3.94 14.49 21.79
N ASP A 348 2.88 15.29 21.83
CA ASP A 348 1.60 14.80 22.30
C ASP A 348 1.05 13.77 21.32
N ASN A 349 0.11 12.95 21.77
CA ASN A 349 -0.52 11.96 20.91
C ASN A 349 -2.04 12.14 20.90
N VAL A 350 -2.61 12.37 19.73
CA VAL A 350 -4.05 12.34 19.49
C VAL A 350 -4.36 11.05 18.74
N SER A 351 -4.79 10.04 19.51
CA SER A 351 -5.18 8.76 18.93
C SER A 351 -6.55 8.88 18.28
N LEU A 352 -6.61 8.54 17.00
CA LEU A 352 -7.81 8.13 16.29
C LEU A 352 -7.89 6.60 16.42
N ALA A 353 -8.10 6.13 17.66
CA ALA A 353 -8.32 4.71 17.96
C ALA A 353 -9.34 4.15 16.96
N ASP A 354 -9.11 2.93 16.45
CA ASP A 354 -9.90 2.30 15.37
C ASP A 354 -11.36 2.70 15.50
N SER A 355 -11.69 3.70 14.71
CA SER A 355 -12.79 4.61 14.98
C SER A 355 -14.05 3.81 14.77
N ASN A 356 -14.73 3.38 15.85
CA ASN A 356 -15.83 2.41 15.86
C ASN A 356 -16.27 2.01 14.44
N LEU A 357 -15.50 1.11 13.81
CA LEU A 357 -15.60 0.87 12.38
C LEU A 357 -17.03 0.51 11.95
N PRO A 358 -17.81 -0.23 12.76
CA PRO A 358 -19.24 -0.38 12.56
C PRO A 358 -20.02 0.93 12.37
N ALA A 359 -19.75 1.95 13.17
CA ALA A 359 -20.41 3.25 13.05
C ALA A 359 -20.00 3.98 11.76
N ILE A 360 -18.74 3.82 11.32
CA ILE A 360 -18.27 4.39 10.04
C ILE A 360 -18.96 3.71 8.86
N VAL A 361 -18.99 2.39 8.85
CA VAL A 361 -19.66 1.59 7.81
C VAL A 361 -21.15 1.94 7.76
N LYS A 362 -21.81 2.05 8.92
CA LYS A 362 -23.20 2.51 9.03
C LYS A 362 -23.41 3.87 8.37
N HIS A 363 -22.49 4.80 8.60
CA HIS A 363 -22.62 6.16 8.12
C HIS A 363 -22.26 6.31 6.64
N ARG A 364 -21.24 5.59 6.15
CA ARG A 364 -20.63 5.80 4.83
C ARG A 364 -21.00 4.78 3.77
N VAL A 365 -21.41 3.57 4.16
CA VAL A 365 -21.61 2.45 3.23
C VAL A 365 -23.04 1.94 3.25
N VAL A 366 -23.58 1.69 4.44
CA VAL A 366 -24.93 1.11 4.60
C VAL A 366 -25.94 2.14 5.10
N ARG A 367 -25.78 3.40 4.66
CA ARG A 367 -26.72 4.48 4.95
C ARG A 367 -28.05 4.20 4.23
N PRO A 368 -29.19 4.11 4.94
CA PRO A 368 -30.49 4.00 4.28
C PRO A 368 -30.81 5.26 3.49
N LYS A 369 -31.46 5.12 2.34
CA LYS A 369 -31.84 6.27 1.50
C LYS A 369 -33.00 7.10 2.08
N ASP A 370 -33.85 6.47 2.90
CA ASP A 370 -35.01 7.06 3.56
C ASP A 370 -35.39 6.28 4.83
N ASP A 371 -36.32 6.83 5.63
CA ASP A 371 -36.77 6.22 6.89
C ASP A 371 -37.49 4.88 6.68
N GLU A 372 -38.18 4.69 5.55
CA GLU A 372 -38.86 3.44 5.21
C GLU A 372 -37.84 2.32 4.96
N ALA A 373 -36.77 2.62 4.22
CA ALA A 373 -35.66 1.72 3.99
C ALA A 373 -34.93 1.39 5.30
N ALA A 374 -34.77 2.36 6.20
CA ALA A 374 -34.16 2.15 7.51
C ALA A 374 -34.95 1.12 8.35
N GLU A 375 -36.28 1.24 8.41
CA GLU A 375 -37.12 0.26 9.12
C GLU A 375 -37.11 -1.11 8.43
N LYS A 376 -37.16 -1.18 7.09
CA LYS A 376 -37.05 -2.46 6.35
C LYS A 376 -35.75 -3.20 6.65
N LEU A 377 -34.61 -2.50 6.63
CA LEU A 377 -33.30 -3.08 6.94
C LEU A 377 -33.22 -3.55 8.41
N LYS A 378 -33.80 -2.79 9.34
CA LYS A 378 -33.85 -3.14 10.76
C LYS A 378 -34.68 -4.39 11.03
N ASP A 379 -35.87 -4.48 10.44
CA ASP A 379 -36.75 -5.65 10.55
C ASP A 379 -36.10 -6.89 9.92
N ASP A 380 -35.40 -6.68 8.81
CA ASP A 380 -34.71 -7.74 8.11
C ASP A 380 -33.50 -8.27 8.89
N PHE A 381 -32.67 -7.39 9.43
CA PHE A 381 -31.60 -7.78 10.33
C PHE A 381 -32.14 -8.64 11.49
N ALA A 382 -33.25 -8.26 12.12
CA ALA A 382 -33.82 -9.02 13.22
C ALA A 382 -34.24 -10.44 12.81
N ARG A 383 -34.69 -10.65 11.56
CA ARG A 383 -35.00 -11.99 11.01
C ARG A 383 -33.72 -12.77 10.70
N THR A 384 -32.78 -12.13 10.02
CA THR A 384 -31.49 -12.72 9.63
C THR A 384 -30.70 -13.15 10.86
N TRP A 385 -30.67 -12.34 11.91
CA TRP A 385 -30.00 -12.65 13.18
C TRP A 385 -30.60 -13.89 13.86
N ARG A 386 -31.94 -13.98 13.91
CA ARG A 386 -32.64 -15.17 14.42
C ARG A 386 -32.36 -16.43 13.59
N ALA A 387 -32.28 -16.28 12.26
CA ALA A 387 -31.98 -17.39 11.36
C ALA A 387 -30.51 -17.84 11.40
N ALA A 388 -29.59 -16.96 11.77
CA ALA A 388 -28.16 -17.27 11.81
C ALA A 388 -27.82 -18.38 12.81
N GLY A 389 -28.55 -18.49 13.93
CA GLY A 389 -28.38 -19.56 14.91
C GLY A 389 -26.92 -19.73 15.34
N GLN A 390 -26.35 -20.93 15.14
CA GLN A 390 -24.94 -21.21 15.46
C GLN A 390 -23.92 -20.43 14.60
N ALA A 391 -24.32 -19.88 13.45
CA ALA A 391 -23.43 -19.06 12.63
C ALA A 391 -23.20 -17.67 13.23
N ALA A 392 -24.11 -17.19 14.09
CA ALA A 392 -24.03 -15.86 14.68
C ALA A 392 -22.69 -15.62 15.39
N SER A 393 -22.19 -16.59 16.16
CA SER A 393 -20.92 -16.48 16.89
C SER A 393 -19.69 -16.40 15.99
N VAL A 394 -19.80 -16.84 14.73
CA VAL A 394 -18.73 -16.70 13.73
C VAL A 394 -18.88 -15.37 12.97
N LEU A 395 -20.11 -14.98 12.64
CA LEU A 395 -20.40 -13.77 11.87
C LEU A 395 -20.07 -12.49 12.63
N ILE A 396 -20.27 -12.45 13.96
CA ILE A 396 -19.89 -11.29 14.79
C ILE A 396 -18.37 -11.10 14.92
N GLY A 397 -17.55 -12.02 14.42
CA GLY A 397 -16.09 -11.90 14.47
C GLY A 397 -15.56 -12.03 15.90
N SER A 398 -14.35 -11.50 16.13
CA SER A 398 -13.67 -11.65 17.42
C SER A 398 -14.07 -10.61 18.47
N GLU A 399 -14.41 -9.39 18.03
CA GLU A 399 -14.66 -8.23 18.89
C GLU A 399 -16.08 -7.64 18.69
N GLY A 400 -16.84 -8.15 17.72
CA GLY A 400 -18.18 -7.66 17.43
C GLY A 400 -19.26 -8.30 18.30
N ASP A 401 -20.38 -7.58 18.42
CA ASP A 401 -21.61 -8.04 19.05
C ASP A 401 -22.81 -7.91 18.08
N GLU A 402 -24.01 -8.22 18.56
CA GLU A 402 -25.24 -8.04 17.78
C GLU A 402 -25.43 -6.57 17.34
N ALA A 403 -25.07 -5.62 18.20
CA ALA A 403 -25.22 -4.20 17.91
C ALA A 403 -24.26 -3.75 16.80
N ALA A 404 -23.02 -4.22 16.80
CA ALA A 404 -22.04 -3.99 15.75
C ALA A 404 -22.51 -4.60 14.43
N PHE A 405 -23.00 -5.84 14.44
CA PHE A 405 -23.54 -6.47 13.23
C PHE A 405 -24.74 -5.68 12.68
N LYS A 406 -25.65 -5.24 13.54
CA LYS A 406 -26.77 -4.38 13.12
C LYS A 406 -26.31 -3.09 12.43
N GLN A 407 -25.19 -2.52 12.85
CA GLN A 407 -24.64 -1.30 12.24
C GLN A 407 -24.02 -1.54 10.88
N VAL A 408 -23.48 -2.73 10.61
CA VAL A 408 -22.80 -3.05 9.35
C VAL A 408 -23.64 -3.88 8.38
N TYR A 409 -24.86 -4.26 8.74
CA TYR A 409 -25.75 -5.06 7.89
C TYR A 409 -25.94 -4.42 6.51
N PRO A 410 -25.75 -5.15 5.38
CA PRO A 410 -25.75 -6.62 5.23
C PRO A 410 -24.39 -7.32 5.40
N PHE A 411 -23.33 -6.60 5.78
CA PHE A 411 -22.03 -7.19 6.04
C PHE A 411 -21.99 -7.84 7.41
N SER A 412 -21.13 -8.86 7.58
CA SER A 412 -20.81 -9.41 8.90
C SER A 412 -19.60 -8.68 9.49
N PRO A 413 -19.54 -8.46 10.82
CA PRO A 413 -18.33 -7.94 11.46
C PRO A 413 -17.07 -8.76 11.14
N ALA A 414 -17.19 -10.09 10.99
CA ALA A 414 -16.08 -10.95 10.57
C ALA A 414 -15.55 -10.61 9.16
N LEU A 415 -16.43 -10.26 8.21
CA LEU A 415 -16.00 -9.77 6.89
C LEU A 415 -15.31 -8.42 7.01
N VAL A 416 -15.86 -7.49 7.79
CA VAL A 416 -15.25 -6.18 8.01
C VAL A 416 -13.85 -6.33 8.60
N GLU A 417 -13.69 -7.18 9.62
CA GLU A 417 -12.41 -7.50 10.26
C GLU A 417 -11.41 -8.13 9.28
N ALA A 418 -11.85 -9.07 8.44
CA ALA A 418 -11.01 -9.66 7.39
C ALA A 418 -10.53 -8.62 6.36
N LEU A 419 -11.40 -7.70 5.96
CA LEU A 419 -11.06 -6.63 5.02
C LEU A 419 -10.09 -5.61 5.62
N VAL A 420 -10.22 -5.30 6.91
CA VAL A 420 -9.25 -4.44 7.61
C VAL A 420 -7.86 -5.07 7.58
N ALA A 421 -7.76 -6.34 7.98
CA ALA A 421 -6.50 -7.08 7.98
C ALA A 421 -5.87 -7.17 6.58
N LEU A 422 -6.70 -7.28 5.52
CA LEU A 422 -6.23 -7.24 4.14
C LEU A 422 -5.80 -5.84 3.70
N SER A 423 -6.53 -4.80 4.12
CA SER A 423 -6.22 -3.41 3.75
C SER A 423 -4.90 -2.91 4.33
N ASP A 424 -4.45 -3.44 5.46
CA ASP A 424 -3.13 -3.16 6.03
C ASP A 424 -1.96 -3.58 5.13
N CYS A 425 -2.23 -4.41 4.12
CA CYS A 425 -1.26 -4.90 3.14
C CYS A 425 -1.44 -4.28 1.74
N LEU A 426 -2.43 -3.40 1.55
CA LEU A 426 -2.80 -2.83 0.25
C LEU A 426 -2.51 -1.31 0.21
N GLN A 427 -2.43 -0.75 -1.00
CA GLN A 427 -2.09 0.67 -1.23
C GLN A 427 -3.09 1.67 -0.61
N ARG A 428 -2.62 2.94 -0.49
CA ARG A 428 -3.32 4.11 0.09
C ARG A 428 -4.73 4.39 -0.45
N GLU A 429 -5.03 4.02 -1.68
CA GLU A 429 -6.38 4.23 -2.23
C GLU A 429 -7.39 3.16 -1.78
N ARG A 430 -6.93 2.08 -1.13
CA ARG A 430 -7.68 0.82 -0.98
C ARG A 430 -8.00 0.49 0.46
N THR A 431 -9.00 1.19 0.98
CA THR A 431 -9.53 0.96 2.33
C THR A 431 -10.58 -0.14 2.36
N ALA A 432 -10.76 -0.80 3.51
CA ALA A 432 -11.86 -1.73 3.74
C ALA A 432 -13.22 -1.11 3.39
N ILE A 433 -13.42 0.18 3.70
CA ILE A 433 -14.65 0.93 3.39
C ILE A 433 -14.90 1.01 1.87
N ARG A 434 -13.86 1.29 1.07
CA ARG A 434 -13.98 1.31 -0.40
C ARG A 434 -14.41 -0.06 -0.92
N ILE A 435 -13.78 -1.13 -0.43
CA ILE A 435 -14.09 -2.50 -0.85
C ILE A 435 -15.53 -2.89 -0.48
N LEU A 436 -16.01 -2.49 0.70
CA LEU A 436 -17.40 -2.70 1.09
C LEU A 436 -18.37 -1.96 0.14
N MET A 437 -18.05 -0.73 -0.27
CA MET A 437 -18.85 -0.01 -1.26
C MET A 437 -18.82 -0.69 -2.63
N GLU A 438 -17.64 -1.06 -3.12
CA GLU A 438 -17.47 -1.81 -4.38
C GLU A 438 -18.27 -3.11 -4.38
N LEU A 439 -18.33 -3.80 -3.24
CA LEU A 439 -19.13 -5.02 -3.08
C LEU A 439 -20.60 -4.78 -3.36
N LEU A 440 -21.22 -3.74 -2.78
CA LEU A 440 -22.65 -3.47 -2.97
C LEU A 440 -22.97 -2.94 -4.36
N VAL A 441 -22.09 -2.09 -4.92
CA VAL A 441 -22.35 -1.42 -6.21
C VAL A 441 -22.04 -2.34 -7.40
N HIS A 442 -20.89 -3.03 -7.39
CA HIS A 442 -20.39 -3.75 -8.56
C HIS A 442 -20.53 -5.28 -8.45
N HIS A 443 -20.20 -5.86 -7.29
CA HIS A 443 -20.08 -7.32 -7.17
C HIS A 443 -21.36 -8.02 -6.67
N LEU A 444 -22.21 -7.30 -5.93
CA LEU A 444 -23.44 -7.82 -5.32
C LEU A 444 -24.67 -6.91 -5.55
N PRO A 445 -24.88 -6.34 -6.74
CA PRO A 445 -26.09 -5.60 -7.02
C PRO A 445 -27.35 -6.47 -6.98
N ASP A 446 -27.21 -7.80 -6.99
CA ASP A 446 -28.29 -8.78 -6.87
C ASP A 446 -28.47 -9.35 -5.46
N LEU A 447 -27.90 -8.70 -4.43
CA LEU A 447 -28.06 -9.12 -3.04
C LEU A 447 -29.52 -8.93 -2.59
N GLU A 448 -30.22 -10.05 -2.44
CA GLU A 448 -31.58 -10.10 -1.92
C GLU A 448 -31.63 -9.72 -0.42
N LEU A 449 -32.67 -9.01 -0.02
CA LEU A 449 -32.99 -8.76 1.38
C LEU A 449 -33.12 -10.09 2.15
N GLY A 450 -32.59 -10.17 3.37
CA GLY A 450 -32.51 -11.38 4.19
C GLY A 450 -31.22 -12.19 4.01
N ARG A 451 -30.26 -11.68 3.23
CA ARG A 451 -28.96 -12.32 2.99
C ARG A 451 -27.82 -11.51 3.60
N VAL A 452 -26.87 -12.22 4.18
CA VAL A 452 -25.58 -11.67 4.64
C VAL A 452 -24.57 -11.80 3.50
N VAL A 453 -23.71 -10.80 3.32
CA VAL A 453 -22.62 -10.86 2.34
C VAL A 453 -21.62 -11.98 2.72
N PRO A 454 -21.45 -13.01 1.87
CA PRO A 454 -20.44 -14.05 2.07
C PRO A 454 -19.03 -13.48 1.98
N VAL A 455 -18.12 -13.95 2.86
CA VAL A 455 -16.74 -13.46 2.87
C VAL A 455 -16.05 -13.65 1.51
N GLY A 456 -16.31 -14.77 0.82
CA GLY A 456 -15.70 -15.06 -0.47
C GLY A 456 -16.02 -14.07 -1.59
N ASP A 457 -17.11 -13.29 -1.49
CA ASP A 457 -17.43 -12.28 -2.51
C ASP A 457 -16.42 -11.12 -2.50
N ALA A 458 -15.76 -10.86 -1.36
CA ALA A 458 -14.70 -9.86 -1.26
C ALA A 458 -13.46 -10.19 -2.11
N PHE A 459 -13.22 -11.46 -2.43
CA PHE A 459 -12.04 -11.85 -3.18
C PHE A 459 -12.01 -11.28 -4.60
N ASP A 460 -13.14 -11.14 -5.31
CA ASP A 460 -13.12 -10.55 -6.66
C ASP A 460 -12.81 -9.05 -6.59
N ALA A 461 -13.41 -8.34 -5.63
CA ALA A 461 -13.06 -6.94 -5.34
C ALA A 461 -11.58 -6.81 -4.93
N LEU A 462 -11.06 -7.84 -4.24
CA LEU A 462 -9.67 -8.21 -3.90
C LEU A 462 -8.67 -8.32 -5.08
N ALA A 463 -8.87 -9.35 -5.89
CA ALA A 463 -7.84 -9.96 -6.70
C ALA A 463 -7.80 -9.44 -8.15
N GLU A 464 -8.86 -8.77 -8.58
CA GLU A 464 -9.02 -8.27 -9.95
C GLU A 464 -8.79 -6.75 -10.08
N SER A 465 -8.30 -6.10 -9.02
CA SER A 465 -7.90 -4.69 -9.05
C SER A 465 -6.58 -4.48 -9.78
N GLU A 466 -6.47 -3.38 -10.52
CA GLU A 466 -5.23 -2.94 -11.17
C GLU A 466 -4.28 -2.16 -10.24
N ASP A 467 -4.65 -1.97 -8.98
CA ASP A 467 -3.88 -1.18 -8.02
C ASP A 467 -2.57 -1.91 -7.65
N PRO A 468 -1.40 -1.23 -7.73
CA PRO A 468 -0.14 -1.81 -7.29
C PRO A 468 -0.19 -2.20 -5.80
N ILE A 469 0.51 -3.28 -5.44
CA ILE A 469 0.74 -3.68 -4.05
C ILE A 469 2.19 -3.27 -3.73
N ASP A 470 2.36 -2.42 -2.71
CA ASP A 470 3.67 -1.84 -2.35
C ASP A 470 4.65 -2.89 -1.82
N ASP A 471 4.15 -3.88 -1.07
CA ASP A 471 4.95 -4.98 -0.53
C ASP A 471 5.14 -6.07 -1.60
N PRO A 472 6.38 -6.30 -2.09
CA PRO A 472 6.66 -7.31 -3.12
C PRO A 472 6.32 -8.74 -2.68
N VAL A 473 6.43 -9.05 -1.38
CA VAL A 473 6.09 -10.38 -0.83
C VAL A 473 4.59 -10.57 -0.84
N MET A 474 3.82 -9.57 -0.41
CA MET A 474 2.36 -9.63 -0.48
C MET A 474 1.86 -9.66 -1.91
N LYS A 475 2.48 -8.89 -2.82
CA LYS A 475 2.17 -8.95 -4.25
C LYS A 475 2.32 -10.36 -4.80
N ALA A 476 3.44 -11.03 -4.51
CA ALA A 476 3.67 -12.41 -4.94
C ALA A 476 2.64 -13.40 -4.34
N ARG A 477 2.21 -13.20 -3.08
CA ARG A 477 1.15 -14.02 -2.47
C ARG A 477 -0.20 -13.82 -3.16
N PHE A 478 -0.57 -12.59 -3.48
CA PHE A 478 -1.79 -12.26 -4.23
C PHE A 478 -1.78 -12.86 -5.64
N ASP A 479 -0.66 -12.73 -6.36
CA ASP A 479 -0.50 -13.32 -7.70
C ASP A 479 -0.69 -14.84 -7.64
N ARG A 480 -0.06 -15.52 -6.66
CA ARG A 480 -0.24 -16.97 -6.47
C ARG A 480 -1.68 -17.35 -6.11
N ALA A 481 -2.34 -16.59 -5.24
CA ALA A 481 -3.74 -16.86 -4.89
C ALA A 481 -4.66 -16.73 -6.13
N ARG A 482 -4.40 -15.73 -6.98
CA ARG A 482 -5.12 -15.51 -8.24
C ARG A 482 -4.87 -16.65 -9.23
N ASP A 483 -3.63 -17.09 -9.37
CA ASP A 483 -3.26 -18.19 -10.27
C ASP A 483 -3.88 -19.51 -9.78
N LEU A 484 -3.79 -19.81 -8.48
CA LEU A 484 -4.42 -20.98 -7.89
C LEU A 484 -5.95 -20.99 -8.08
N TYR A 485 -6.60 -19.82 -7.95
CA TYR A 485 -8.02 -19.70 -8.25
C TYR A 485 -8.32 -19.96 -9.73
N ARG A 486 -7.63 -19.26 -10.63
CA ARG A 486 -7.93 -19.27 -12.07
C ARG A 486 -7.57 -20.60 -12.73
N ASN A 487 -6.46 -21.21 -12.32
CA ASN A 487 -5.90 -22.38 -12.99
C ASN A 487 -6.32 -23.69 -12.32
N SER A 488 -6.68 -23.68 -11.03
CA SER A 488 -7.02 -24.91 -10.29
C SER A 488 -8.46 -24.93 -9.80
N PHE A 489 -8.88 -24.01 -8.93
CA PHE A 489 -10.23 -24.04 -8.36
C PHE A 489 -11.33 -23.82 -9.40
N LEU A 490 -11.22 -22.78 -10.21
CA LEU A 490 -12.28 -22.38 -11.14
C LEU A 490 -12.60 -23.47 -12.19
N PRO A 491 -11.61 -24.10 -12.87
CA PRO A 491 -11.90 -25.20 -13.80
C PRO A 491 -12.50 -26.41 -13.10
N LEU A 492 -12.03 -26.75 -11.89
CA LEU A 492 -12.57 -27.87 -11.13
C LEU A 492 -14.04 -27.63 -10.76
N ILE A 493 -14.36 -26.45 -10.21
CA ILE A 493 -15.73 -26.08 -9.83
C ILE A 493 -16.65 -26.08 -11.06
N ARG A 494 -16.20 -25.54 -12.19
CA ARG A 494 -17.01 -25.52 -13.43
C ARG A 494 -17.34 -26.93 -13.91
N ARG A 495 -16.37 -27.83 -13.92
CA ARG A 495 -16.59 -29.23 -14.33
C ARG A 495 -17.57 -29.94 -13.39
N ALA A 496 -17.39 -29.77 -12.08
CA ALA A 496 -18.29 -30.36 -11.08
C ALA A 496 -19.73 -29.85 -11.19
N GLN A 497 -19.91 -28.58 -11.57
CA GLN A 497 -21.22 -27.92 -11.70
C GLN A 497 -21.79 -27.92 -13.13
N GLY A 498 -21.11 -28.55 -14.08
CA GLY A 498 -21.52 -28.58 -15.48
C GLY A 498 -21.56 -27.20 -16.16
N THR A 499 -20.77 -26.23 -15.69
CA THR A 499 -20.72 -24.87 -16.23
C THR A 499 -19.44 -24.60 -17.02
N ASP A 500 -18.83 -25.61 -17.63
CA ASP A 500 -17.57 -25.46 -18.38
C ASP A 500 -17.82 -25.11 -19.86
N ASN A 501 -18.71 -24.13 -20.09
CA ASN A 501 -19.08 -23.65 -21.41
C ASN A 501 -19.53 -22.16 -21.37
N PRO A 502 -19.42 -21.41 -22.48
CA PRO A 502 -19.82 -19.99 -22.53
C PRO A 502 -21.31 -19.74 -22.28
N THR A 503 -22.19 -20.71 -22.56
CA THR A 503 -23.63 -20.56 -22.35
C THR A 503 -24.00 -20.53 -20.87
N ASP A 504 -23.36 -21.38 -20.06
CA ASP A 504 -23.63 -21.52 -18.63
C ASP A 504 -22.71 -20.68 -17.75
N CYS A 505 -21.53 -20.31 -18.24
CA CYS A 505 -20.55 -19.51 -17.51
C CYS A 505 -20.30 -18.16 -18.17
N GLN A 506 -20.86 -17.12 -17.56
CA GLN A 506 -20.68 -15.73 -18.02
C GLN A 506 -19.20 -15.33 -18.15
N ARG A 507 -18.33 -15.84 -17.27
CA ARG A 507 -16.88 -15.52 -17.27
C ARG A 507 -16.14 -15.99 -18.53
N MET A 508 -16.75 -16.86 -19.35
CA MET A 508 -16.19 -17.34 -20.62
C MET A 508 -16.72 -16.54 -21.82
N ARG A 509 -17.67 -15.63 -21.62
CA ARG A 509 -18.20 -14.77 -22.67
C ARG A 509 -17.32 -13.55 -22.85
N GLU A 510 -17.25 -13.04 -24.08
CA GLU A 510 -16.41 -11.88 -24.42
C GLU A 510 -16.97 -10.56 -23.86
N ASP A 511 -18.29 -10.47 -23.69
CA ASP A 511 -19.01 -9.30 -23.20
C ASP A 511 -19.05 -9.18 -21.66
N HIS A 512 -18.54 -10.19 -20.94
CA HIS A 512 -18.54 -10.20 -19.49
C HIS A 512 -17.22 -9.66 -18.92
N ASP A 513 -17.31 -8.59 -18.13
CA ASP A 513 -16.15 -8.11 -17.36
C ASP A 513 -15.73 -9.16 -16.32
N ARG A 514 -14.60 -9.82 -16.58
CA ARG A 514 -14.04 -10.88 -15.75
C ARG A 514 -13.71 -10.40 -14.33
N ARG A 515 -13.50 -9.08 -14.13
CA ARG A 515 -13.28 -8.48 -12.81
C ARG A 515 -14.50 -8.60 -11.90
N LEU A 516 -15.71 -8.66 -12.46
CA LEU A 516 -16.97 -8.80 -11.70
C LEU A 516 -17.21 -10.21 -11.13
N GLY A 517 -16.27 -11.14 -11.27
CA GLY A 517 -16.43 -12.43 -10.62
C GLY A 517 -17.59 -13.25 -11.19
N CYS A 518 -18.45 -13.72 -10.28
CA CYS A 518 -19.73 -14.38 -10.58
C CYS A 518 -20.93 -13.49 -10.20
N SER A 519 -20.76 -12.17 -10.17
CA SER A 519 -21.85 -11.19 -9.94
C SER A 519 -23.02 -11.44 -10.89
N ARG A 520 -24.26 -11.42 -10.38
CA ARG A 520 -25.51 -11.72 -11.13
C ARG A 520 -25.57 -13.08 -11.84
N CYS A 521 -24.69 -14.03 -11.50
CA CYS A 521 -24.67 -15.32 -12.17
C CYS A 521 -25.90 -16.16 -11.78
N PRO A 522 -26.70 -16.66 -12.75
CA PRO A 522 -27.88 -17.48 -12.47
C PRO A 522 -27.52 -18.89 -11.95
N LYS A 523 -26.29 -19.37 -12.20
CA LYS A 523 -25.81 -20.68 -11.73
C LYS A 523 -25.37 -20.60 -10.26
N ARG A 524 -26.35 -20.50 -9.36
CA ARG A 524 -26.13 -20.30 -7.91
C ARG A 524 -25.19 -21.32 -7.28
N ALA A 525 -25.30 -22.61 -7.63
CA ALA A 525 -24.43 -23.66 -7.09
C ALA A 525 -22.95 -23.41 -7.41
N CYS A 526 -22.63 -23.11 -8.68
CA CYS A 526 -21.28 -22.73 -9.11
C CYS A 526 -20.80 -21.46 -8.41
N ARG A 527 -21.63 -20.42 -8.30
CA ARG A 527 -21.29 -19.19 -7.56
C ARG A 527 -20.97 -19.48 -6.08
N ASN A 528 -21.74 -20.35 -5.43
CA ASN A 528 -21.56 -20.69 -4.01
C ASN A 528 -20.30 -21.51 -3.78
N ASP A 529 -19.95 -22.43 -4.67
CA ASP A 529 -18.68 -23.16 -4.61
C ASP A 529 -17.49 -22.21 -4.80
N ASN A 530 -17.59 -21.25 -5.73
CA ASN A 530 -16.56 -20.22 -5.89
C ASN A 530 -16.39 -19.36 -4.64
N ARG A 531 -17.46 -19.04 -3.90
CA ARG A 531 -17.37 -18.29 -2.63
C ARG A 531 -16.60 -19.06 -1.55
N LEU A 532 -16.78 -20.38 -1.46
CA LEU A 532 -15.99 -21.22 -0.54
C LEU A 532 -14.50 -21.18 -0.90
N ALA A 533 -14.16 -21.44 -2.17
CA ALA A 533 -12.78 -21.38 -2.64
C ALA A 533 -12.14 -20.01 -2.40
N LYS A 534 -12.87 -18.93 -2.68
CA LYS A 534 -12.42 -17.55 -2.46
C LYS A 534 -12.19 -17.22 -1.00
N THR A 535 -13.03 -17.72 -0.09
CA THR A 535 -12.83 -17.53 1.35
C THR A 535 -11.55 -18.22 1.82
N LEU A 536 -11.26 -19.42 1.31
CA LEU A 536 -9.99 -20.12 1.60
C LEU A 536 -8.78 -19.33 1.11
N LEU A 537 -8.87 -18.72 -0.07
CA LEU A 537 -7.80 -17.89 -0.62
C LEU A 537 -7.58 -16.62 0.20
N MET A 538 -8.67 -15.97 0.65
CA MET A 538 -8.56 -14.85 1.59
C MET A 538 -7.90 -15.25 2.91
N ALA A 539 -8.27 -16.41 3.46
CA ALA A 539 -7.64 -16.96 4.66
C ALA A 539 -6.14 -17.24 4.46
N ALA A 540 -5.74 -17.64 3.26
CA ALA A 540 -4.33 -17.88 2.94
C ALA A 540 -3.52 -16.59 2.72
N LEU A 541 -4.17 -15.49 2.34
CA LEU A 541 -3.54 -14.18 2.18
C LEU A 541 -3.24 -13.53 3.54
N VAL A 542 -4.15 -13.67 4.50
CA VAL A 542 -4.04 -13.10 5.86
C VAL A 542 -4.34 -14.16 6.95
N PRO A 543 -3.48 -15.17 7.11
CA PRO A 543 -3.74 -16.30 8.02
C PRO A 543 -3.83 -15.92 9.50
N GLU A 544 -3.20 -14.81 9.90
CA GLU A 544 -3.26 -14.30 11.27
C GLU A 544 -4.51 -13.45 11.57
N ALA A 545 -5.31 -13.11 10.56
CA ALA A 545 -6.57 -12.41 10.79
C ALA A 545 -7.50 -13.31 11.62
N LYS A 546 -8.04 -12.79 12.72
CA LYS A 546 -8.79 -13.60 13.70
C LYS A 546 -10.00 -14.35 13.09
N PRO A 547 -10.73 -13.82 12.08
CA PRO A 547 -11.78 -14.59 11.40
C PRO A 547 -11.29 -15.87 10.71
N PHE A 548 -10.01 -15.91 10.30
CA PHE A 548 -9.40 -17.01 9.56
C PHE A 548 -8.45 -17.88 10.39
N LYS A 549 -8.03 -17.41 11.56
CA LYS A 549 -7.12 -18.16 12.43
C LYS A 549 -7.72 -19.50 12.84
N GLY A 550 -7.03 -20.60 12.53
CA GLY A 550 -7.52 -21.96 12.77
C GLY A 550 -8.84 -22.26 12.03
N LEU A 551 -8.90 -21.94 10.74
CA LEU A 551 -10.11 -22.07 9.93
C LEU A 551 -10.55 -23.54 9.83
N THR A 552 -11.73 -23.85 10.39
CA THR A 552 -12.37 -25.17 10.22
C THR A 552 -13.41 -25.15 9.11
N VAL A 553 -13.85 -26.33 8.65
CA VAL A 553 -14.93 -26.44 7.66
C VAL A 553 -16.21 -25.79 8.18
N LYS A 554 -16.60 -26.00 9.44
CA LYS A 554 -17.77 -25.35 10.04
C LYS A 554 -17.64 -23.83 9.97
N ARG A 555 -16.48 -23.28 10.34
CA ARG A 555 -16.23 -21.83 10.29
C ARG A 555 -16.28 -21.29 8.86
N LEU A 556 -15.70 -22.00 7.89
CA LEU A 556 -15.77 -21.66 6.47
C LEU A 556 -17.22 -21.56 5.97
N VAL A 557 -18.08 -22.51 6.34
CA VAL A 557 -19.51 -22.50 6.00
C VAL A 557 -20.21 -21.29 6.62
N HIS A 558 -19.94 -21.00 7.89
CA HIS A 558 -20.55 -19.86 8.58
C HIS A 558 -20.10 -18.51 8.02
N LEU A 559 -18.82 -18.35 7.63
CA LEU A 559 -18.34 -17.15 6.94
C LEU A 559 -18.98 -16.94 5.56
N ASN A 560 -19.56 -18.00 4.99
CA ASN A 560 -20.34 -17.97 3.76
C ASN A 560 -21.82 -18.25 4.03
N HIS A 561 -22.36 -17.72 5.12
CA HIS A 561 -23.72 -18.00 5.59
C HIS A 561 -24.76 -17.83 4.48
N GLY A 562 -25.67 -18.81 4.37
CA GLY A 562 -26.75 -18.80 3.39
C GLY A 562 -26.36 -19.20 1.96
N THR A 563 -25.11 -19.61 1.71
CA THR A 563 -24.65 -20.03 0.37
C THR A 563 -24.79 -21.54 0.12
N ILE A 564 -24.56 -22.39 1.11
CA ILE A 564 -24.66 -23.85 0.92
C ILE A 564 -26.11 -24.27 1.09
N ALA A 565 -26.70 -24.80 0.01
CA ALA A 565 -28.01 -25.40 0.05
C ALA A 565 -27.89 -26.85 0.54
N SER A 566 -28.52 -27.17 1.68
CA SER A 566 -28.65 -28.52 2.18
C SER A 566 -30.14 -28.90 2.28
N PRO A 567 -30.57 -30.07 1.78
CA PRO A 567 -31.93 -30.58 1.98
C PRO A 567 -32.24 -30.85 3.46
N ILE A 568 -31.19 -31.12 4.26
CA ILE A 568 -31.27 -31.38 5.69
C ILE A 568 -30.66 -30.19 6.43
N PRO A 569 -31.45 -29.42 7.21
CA PRO A 569 -30.92 -28.35 8.04
C PRO A 569 -29.77 -28.85 8.93
N GLY A 570 -28.62 -28.20 8.88
CA GLY A 570 -27.44 -28.56 9.68
C GLY A 570 -26.44 -29.49 8.98
N ALA A 571 -26.74 -30.02 7.78
CA ALA A 571 -25.80 -30.84 7.02
C ALA A 571 -24.90 -30.03 6.07
N GLU A 572 -24.94 -28.69 6.10
CA GLU A 572 -24.14 -27.82 5.25
C GLU A 572 -22.63 -28.05 5.43
N MET A 573 -22.21 -28.31 6.69
CA MET A 573 -20.82 -28.64 7.01
C MET A 573 -20.37 -29.96 6.35
N GLN A 574 -21.22 -30.99 6.34
CA GLN A 574 -20.91 -32.27 5.72
C GLN A 574 -20.76 -32.15 4.20
N VAL A 575 -21.68 -31.40 3.56
CA VAL A 575 -21.62 -31.10 2.12
C VAL A 575 -20.34 -30.34 1.79
N ALA A 576 -19.98 -29.32 2.58
CA ALA A 576 -18.74 -28.57 2.39
C ALA A 576 -17.50 -29.46 2.60
N ALA A 577 -17.47 -30.27 3.65
CA ALA A 577 -16.36 -31.18 3.94
C ALA A 577 -16.14 -32.18 2.79
N GLN A 578 -17.21 -32.75 2.24
CA GLN A 578 -17.11 -33.65 1.10
C GLN A 578 -16.52 -32.94 -0.13
N ARG A 579 -17.04 -31.76 -0.49
CA ARG A 579 -16.51 -30.96 -1.60
C ARG A 579 -15.03 -30.64 -1.43
N LEU A 580 -14.61 -30.24 -0.22
CA LEU A 580 -13.22 -29.91 0.07
C LEU A 580 -12.31 -31.13 -0.02
N ARG A 581 -12.74 -32.32 0.40
CA ARG A 581 -11.98 -33.57 0.21
C ARG A 581 -11.79 -33.86 -1.28
N GLU A 582 -12.84 -33.76 -2.08
CA GLU A 582 -12.77 -33.92 -3.53
C GLU A 582 -11.78 -32.92 -4.16
N TRP A 583 -11.79 -31.66 -3.72
CA TRP A 583 -10.86 -30.63 -4.21
C TRP A 583 -9.41 -30.91 -3.78
N SER A 584 -9.19 -31.35 -2.54
CA SER A 584 -7.85 -31.65 -2.02
C SER A 584 -7.16 -32.80 -2.74
N SER A 585 -7.94 -33.73 -3.32
CA SER A 585 -7.39 -34.81 -4.14
C SER A 585 -6.76 -34.34 -5.45
N GLN A 586 -7.13 -33.14 -5.93
CA GLN A 586 -6.66 -32.56 -7.19
C GLN A 586 -5.79 -31.31 -6.98
N ILE A 587 -5.95 -30.60 -5.85
CA ILE A 587 -5.26 -29.36 -5.54
C ILE A 587 -4.30 -29.61 -4.38
N GLY A 588 -3.03 -29.89 -4.69
CA GLY A 588 -2.00 -30.19 -3.68
C GLY A 588 -1.72 -29.06 -2.69
N ALA A 589 -2.08 -27.81 -3.04
CA ALA A 589 -1.97 -26.66 -2.14
C ALA A 589 -3.05 -26.64 -1.04
N LEU A 590 -4.17 -27.35 -1.23
CA LEU A 590 -5.28 -27.43 -0.28
C LEU A 590 -5.08 -28.60 0.68
N ARG A 591 -5.04 -28.32 1.98
CA ARG A 591 -4.92 -29.34 3.03
C ARG A 591 -6.16 -29.38 3.90
N LEU A 592 -6.55 -30.60 4.28
CA LEU A 592 -7.60 -30.88 5.26
C LEU A 592 -7.04 -31.75 6.38
N GLY A 593 -7.44 -31.45 7.61
CA GLY A 593 -7.19 -32.31 8.76
C GLY A 593 -8.14 -33.51 8.85
N ASP A 594 -7.80 -34.45 9.74
CA ASP A 594 -8.57 -35.69 9.95
C ASP A 594 -9.61 -35.58 11.08
N GLN A 595 -9.74 -34.41 11.72
CA GLN A 595 -10.68 -34.21 12.82
C GLN A 595 -12.15 -34.22 12.33
N ALA A 596 -13.10 -34.39 13.26
CA ALA A 596 -14.53 -34.41 12.94
C ALA A 596 -15.04 -33.10 12.30
N ASP A 597 -14.52 -31.96 12.73
CA ASP A 597 -14.58 -30.68 12.00
C ASP A 597 -13.17 -30.37 11.49
N PRO A 598 -12.84 -30.74 10.24
CA PRO A 598 -11.49 -30.63 9.71
C PRO A 598 -11.00 -29.18 9.73
N GLU A 599 -9.76 -28.97 10.16
CA GLU A 599 -9.05 -27.74 9.84
C GLU A 599 -8.74 -27.72 8.33
N VAL A 600 -8.91 -26.56 7.69
CA VAL A 600 -8.71 -26.38 6.25
C VAL A 600 -7.79 -25.20 5.99
N SER A 601 -6.77 -25.41 5.17
CA SER A 601 -5.77 -24.38 4.85
C SER A 601 -5.27 -24.49 3.42
N ILE A 602 -4.91 -23.34 2.83
CA ILE A 602 -4.19 -23.28 1.54
C ILE A 602 -2.76 -22.82 1.81
N HIS A 603 -1.79 -23.54 1.27
CA HIS A 603 -0.38 -23.14 1.30
C HIS A 603 -0.01 -22.44 -0.01
N LEU A 604 0.17 -21.11 0.04
CA LEU A 604 0.63 -20.28 -1.09
C LEU A 604 2.17 -20.29 -1.26
N ALA A 605 2.87 -21.15 -0.52
CA ALA A 605 4.33 -21.28 -0.56
C ALA A 605 4.71 -22.57 -1.30
N GLY A 606 5.18 -22.42 -2.53
CA GLY A 606 5.64 -23.50 -3.39
C GLY A 606 5.68 -23.04 -4.84
N ILE A 607 6.66 -23.53 -5.60
CA ILE A 607 6.58 -23.49 -7.06
C ILE A 607 5.43 -24.43 -7.42
N ASP A 608 4.43 -23.95 -8.16
CA ASP A 608 3.44 -24.84 -8.73
C ASP A 608 4.17 -25.77 -9.72
N LEU A 609 4.36 -27.02 -9.32
CA LEU A 609 5.09 -28.01 -10.12
C LEU A 609 4.21 -28.53 -11.25
N GLN A 610 2.89 -28.36 -11.22
CA GLN A 610 1.99 -28.89 -12.26
C GLN A 610 2.33 -28.31 -13.66
N PRO A 611 2.47 -26.98 -13.85
CA PRO A 611 2.90 -26.41 -15.13
C PRO A 611 4.29 -26.88 -15.57
N ILE A 612 5.23 -27.02 -14.63
CA ILE A 612 6.61 -27.45 -14.91
C ILE A 612 6.63 -28.92 -15.33
N MET A 613 5.89 -29.78 -14.62
CA MET A 613 5.74 -31.19 -14.91
C MET A 613 4.96 -31.42 -16.21
N ALA A 614 3.93 -30.62 -16.49
CA ALA A 614 3.18 -30.68 -17.74
C ALA A 614 4.05 -30.25 -18.94
N ALA A 615 4.85 -29.19 -18.79
CA ALA A 615 5.81 -28.75 -19.81
C ALA A 615 6.93 -29.78 -20.05
N ALA A 616 7.31 -30.55 -19.02
CA ALA A 616 8.32 -31.61 -19.11
C ALA A 616 7.74 -32.99 -19.48
N ALA A 617 6.41 -33.15 -19.58
CA ALA A 617 5.77 -34.44 -19.81
C ALA A 617 6.23 -35.11 -21.12
N ASP A 618 6.52 -34.32 -22.14
CA ASP A 618 7.06 -34.83 -23.41
C ASP A 618 8.52 -35.27 -23.35
N ALA A 619 9.29 -34.71 -22.41
CA ALA A 619 10.68 -35.09 -22.15
C ALA A 619 10.78 -36.35 -21.27
N ASP A 620 9.72 -36.71 -20.58
CA ASP A 620 9.67 -37.82 -19.62
C ASP A 620 9.33 -39.19 -20.25
N LYS A 621 9.83 -39.44 -21.46
CA LYS A 621 9.66 -40.70 -22.20
C LYS A 621 10.92 -41.58 -22.06
N PRO A 622 10.81 -42.91 -22.00
CA PRO A 622 11.96 -43.80 -21.79
C PRO A 622 13.14 -43.54 -22.74
N GLY A 623 12.88 -43.34 -24.04
CA GLY A 623 13.93 -43.04 -25.02
C GLY A 623 14.62 -41.68 -24.80
N THR A 624 13.85 -40.64 -24.50
CA THR A 624 14.35 -39.28 -24.27
C THR A 624 15.20 -39.20 -22.99
N ARG A 625 14.82 -39.93 -21.93
CA ARG A 625 15.61 -40.07 -20.71
C ARG A 625 16.97 -40.72 -21.00
N LYS A 626 16.98 -41.85 -21.73
CA LYS A 626 18.21 -42.55 -22.13
C LYS A 626 19.14 -41.64 -22.94
N HIS A 627 18.60 -40.90 -23.91
CA HIS A 627 19.39 -39.98 -24.73
C HIS A 627 19.98 -38.81 -23.93
N THR A 628 19.18 -38.20 -23.04
CA THR A 628 19.61 -37.06 -22.22
C THR A 628 20.72 -37.46 -21.25
N MET A 629 20.57 -38.61 -20.58
CA MET A 629 21.56 -39.13 -19.65
C MET A 629 22.88 -39.47 -20.36
N ARG A 630 22.82 -40.11 -21.54
CA ARG A 630 24.01 -40.36 -22.38
C ARG A 630 24.75 -39.07 -22.69
N ARG A 631 24.03 -38.03 -23.13
CA ARG A 631 24.62 -36.72 -23.46
C ARG A 631 25.38 -36.14 -22.27
N LEU A 632 24.74 -36.09 -21.11
CA LEU A 632 25.36 -35.53 -19.90
C LEU A 632 26.61 -36.31 -19.45
N LEU A 633 26.56 -37.65 -19.46
CA LEU A 633 27.70 -38.48 -19.06
C LEU A 633 28.86 -38.40 -20.05
N PHE A 634 28.57 -38.45 -21.35
CA PHE A 634 29.60 -38.43 -22.37
C PHE A 634 30.23 -37.04 -22.49
N ASP A 635 29.44 -35.96 -22.38
CA ASP A 635 29.97 -34.59 -22.30
C ASP A 635 30.92 -34.44 -21.10
N ALA A 636 30.56 -35.00 -19.93
CA ALA A 636 31.41 -34.97 -18.73
C ALA A 636 32.71 -35.78 -18.87
N LEU A 637 32.69 -36.86 -19.66
CA LEU A 637 33.85 -37.69 -19.98
C LEU A 637 34.68 -37.14 -21.16
N GLY A 638 34.24 -36.06 -21.81
CA GLY A 638 34.89 -35.52 -23.01
C GLY A 638 34.73 -36.40 -24.25
N LEU A 639 33.66 -37.19 -24.33
CA LEU A 639 33.38 -38.14 -25.40
C LEU A 639 32.24 -37.66 -26.32
N PRO A 640 32.26 -37.98 -27.62
CA PRO A 640 31.16 -37.69 -28.55
C PRO A 640 29.82 -38.33 -28.14
N SER A 641 28.76 -37.56 -27.90
CA SER A 641 27.49 -38.06 -27.34
C SER A 641 26.42 -38.52 -28.36
N ASP A 642 26.74 -38.48 -29.65
CA ASP A 642 25.88 -38.87 -30.78
C ASP A 642 25.71 -40.39 -30.90
N VAL A 643 26.76 -41.15 -30.54
CA VAL A 643 26.78 -42.62 -30.55
C VAL A 643 26.73 -43.20 -29.12
N SER A 644 26.32 -44.46 -28.99
CA SER A 644 26.31 -45.19 -27.71
C SER A 644 27.55 -46.03 -27.45
N ILE A 645 28.45 -46.16 -28.44
CA ILE A 645 29.65 -46.97 -28.38
C ILE A 645 30.79 -46.16 -28.99
N ILE A 646 31.91 -46.07 -28.28
CA ILE A 646 33.07 -45.30 -28.70
C ILE A 646 34.34 -46.09 -28.38
N ASP A 647 35.17 -46.27 -29.39
CA ASP A 647 36.54 -46.78 -29.19
C ASP A 647 37.46 -45.60 -28.93
N THR A 648 38.25 -45.70 -27.86
CA THR A 648 39.14 -44.63 -27.39
C THR A 648 40.46 -45.20 -26.87
N GLU A 649 41.48 -44.37 -26.82
CA GLU A 649 42.78 -44.73 -26.25
C GLU A 649 43.01 -43.98 -24.94
N GLN A 650 43.35 -44.72 -23.89
CA GLN A 650 43.73 -44.13 -22.61
C GLN A 650 45.21 -44.37 -22.34
N SER A 651 45.94 -43.34 -21.90
CA SER A 651 47.31 -43.50 -21.43
C SER A 651 47.31 -44.10 -20.03
N PHE A 652 48.01 -45.21 -19.86
CA PHE A 652 48.16 -45.93 -18.59
C PHE A 652 49.61 -46.39 -18.42
N TYR A 653 50.26 -45.93 -17.34
CA TYR A 653 51.68 -46.15 -17.05
C TYR A 653 52.62 -45.89 -18.25
N GLY A 654 52.38 -44.82 -19.01
CA GLY A 654 53.21 -44.44 -20.15
C GLY A 654 52.98 -45.25 -21.43
N THR A 655 52.02 -46.19 -21.45
CA THR A 655 51.57 -46.93 -22.64
C THR A 655 50.17 -46.51 -23.03
N LYS A 656 49.87 -46.42 -24.34
CA LYS A 656 48.51 -46.20 -24.83
C LYS A 656 47.78 -47.55 -24.87
N ARG A 657 46.60 -47.60 -24.25
CA ARG A 657 45.76 -48.81 -24.16
C ARG A 657 44.46 -48.52 -24.89
N GLY A 658 44.20 -49.25 -25.98
CA GLY A 658 42.95 -49.15 -26.71
C GLY A 658 41.82 -49.80 -25.92
N GLY A 659 40.66 -49.15 -25.85
CA GLY A 659 39.47 -49.72 -25.25
C GLY A 659 38.18 -49.05 -25.70
N ARG A 660 37.06 -49.51 -25.13
CA ARG A 660 35.72 -49.14 -25.57
C ARG A 660 34.90 -48.58 -24.43
N VAL A 661 34.19 -47.48 -24.65
CA VAL A 661 33.14 -46.98 -23.75
C VAL A 661 31.79 -47.27 -24.39
N ARG A 662 30.90 -47.93 -23.66
CA ARG A 662 29.55 -48.30 -24.10
C ARG A 662 28.51 -47.77 -23.12
N TYR A 663 27.44 -47.20 -23.62
CA TYR A 663 26.27 -46.80 -22.85
C TYR A 663 25.09 -47.74 -23.13
N GLY A 664 24.50 -48.33 -22.09
CA GLY A 664 23.38 -49.27 -22.22
C GLY A 664 22.97 -49.89 -20.89
N ASN A 665 21.80 -50.54 -20.85
CA ASN A 665 21.30 -51.25 -19.67
C ASN A 665 22.06 -52.57 -19.51
N VAL A 666 22.72 -52.76 -18.36
CA VAL A 666 23.56 -53.93 -18.07
C VAL A 666 22.74 -55.21 -17.99
N ARG A 667 21.59 -55.21 -17.31
CA ARG A 667 20.64 -56.34 -17.26
C ARG A 667 20.28 -56.88 -18.65
N GLU A 668 20.18 -56.03 -19.67
CA GLU A 668 19.82 -56.43 -21.03
C GLU A 668 21.01 -56.92 -21.89
N MET A 669 22.25 -56.82 -21.43
CA MET A 669 23.43 -57.19 -22.22
C MET A 669 23.69 -58.68 -22.24
N ASP A 670 24.25 -59.21 -23.34
CA ASP A 670 24.79 -60.57 -23.42
C ASP A 670 26.24 -60.66 -22.89
N ASP A 671 26.75 -61.87 -22.64
CA ASP A 671 28.09 -62.08 -22.04
C ASP A 671 29.21 -61.55 -22.95
N GLY A 672 28.99 -61.61 -24.27
CA GLY A 672 29.92 -61.06 -25.26
C GLY A 672 29.98 -59.53 -25.21
N THR A 673 28.90 -58.87 -24.82
CA THR A 673 28.85 -57.41 -24.66
C THR A 673 29.45 -56.95 -23.33
N LEU A 674 29.41 -57.78 -22.28
CA LEU A 674 30.01 -57.47 -20.97
C LEU A 674 31.53 -57.60 -20.97
N THR A 675 32.10 -58.33 -21.93
CA THR A 675 33.54 -58.56 -22.05
C THR A 675 34.20 -57.61 -23.06
N ALA A 676 35.50 -57.36 -22.89
CA ALA A 676 36.25 -56.53 -23.83
C ALA A 676 36.30 -57.18 -25.22
N PRO A 677 35.94 -56.46 -26.30
CA PRO A 677 36.01 -57.00 -27.67
C PRO A 677 37.42 -57.44 -28.05
N GLU A 678 37.51 -58.44 -28.94
CA GLU A 678 38.80 -58.92 -29.45
C GLU A 678 39.58 -57.76 -30.13
N GLY A 679 40.84 -57.57 -29.72
CA GLY A 679 41.69 -56.47 -30.18
C GLY A 679 41.66 -55.20 -29.31
N LEU A 680 40.79 -55.15 -28.28
CA LEU A 680 40.76 -54.08 -27.28
C LEU A 680 41.19 -54.61 -25.92
N GLU A 681 41.84 -53.76 -25.13
CA GLU A 681 42.42 -54.14 -23.84
C GLU A 681 41.48 -53.92 -22.66
N TRP A 682 40.47 -53.06 -22.84
CA TRP A 682 39.49 -52.76 -21.80
C TRP A 682 38.15 -52.32 -22.39
N GLN A 683 37.08 -52.49 -21.61
CA GLN A 683 35.77 -51.93 -21.91
C GLN A 683 35.15 -51.34 -20.64
N LEU A 684 34.61 -50.12 -20.75
CA LEU A 684 33.82 -49.44 -19.73
C LEU A 684 32.36 -49.41 -20.16
N ILE A 685 31.48 -49.97 -19.34
CA ILE A 685 30.04 -49.96 -19.56
C ILE A 685 29.42 -48.97 -18.59
N LEU A 686 28.65 -48.02 -19.12
CA LEU A 686 27.95 -46.98 -18.37
C LEU A 686 26.45 -47.26 -18.44
N ASP A 687 25.90 -47.70 -17.30
CA ASP A 687 24.48 -47.87 -17.11
C ASP A 687 23.80 -46.57 -16.67
N TYR A 688 22.47 -46.54 -16.65
CA TYR A 688 21.63 -45.43 -16.24
C TYR A 688 20.69 -45.81 -15.08
N PRO A 689 20.35 -44.84 -14.20
CA PRO A 689 19.73 -45.13 -12.91
C PRO A 689 18.22 -45.39 -12.98
N PHE A 690 17.70 -45.86 -14.11
CA PHE A 690 16.27 -46.10 -14.32
C PHE A 690 16.03 -47.27 -15.28
N ASP A 691 15.04 -48.10 -14.97
CA ASP A 691 14.67 -49.25 -15.78
C ASP A 691 13.14 -49.40 -15.92
N GLU A 692 12.70 -50.41 -16.66
CA GLU A 692 11.31 -50.85 -16.71
C GLU A 692 10.79 -51.20 -15.31
N ARG A 693 9.50 -50.96 -15.08
CA ARG A 693 8.87 -51.18 -13.78
C ARG A 693 9.09 -52.62 -13.31
N GLY A 694 9.64 -52.78 -12.11
CA GLY A 694 9.91 -54.08 -11.49
C GLY A 694 11.38 -54.47 -11.50
N HIS A 695 12.23 -53.72 -12.20
CA HIS A 695 13.68 -53.93 -12.23
C HIS A 695 14.43 -52.85 -11.48
N GLY A 696 15.57 -53.23 -10.91
CA GLY A 696 16.43 -52.30 -10.19
C GLY A 696 17.89 -52.76 -10.13
N PRO A 697 18.76 -52.03 -9.40
CA PRO A 697 20.21 -52.26 -9.42
C PRO A 697 20.66 -53.67 -9.02
N ALA A 698 19.81 -54.41 -8.30
CA ALA A 698 20.10 -55.80 -7.93
C ALA A 698 20.07 -56.74 -9.16
N ASP A 699 19.24 -56.46 -10.17
CA ASP A 699 19.17 -57.23 -11.41
C ASP A 699 20.42 -57.00 -12.27
N ASP A 700 20.92 -55.76 -12.31
CA ASP A 700 22.18 -55.44 -13.00
C ASP A 700 23.37 -56.13 -12.34
N LEU A 701 23.42 -56.11 -10.99
CA LEU A 701 24.46 -56.81 -10.24
C LEU A 701 24.41 -58.32 -10.48
N ALA A 702 23.22 -58.91 -10.42
CA ALA A 702 23.03 -60.33 -10.70
C ALA A 702 23.46 -60.68 -12.14
N ARG A 703 23.28 -59.77 -13.10
CA ARG A 703 23.71 -59.98 -14.49
C ARG A 703 25.22 -59.98 -14.66
N VAL A 704 25.94 -59.18 -13.88
CA VAL A 704 27.42 -59.12 -13.88
C VAL A 704 28.04 -60.30 -13.11
N GLU A 705 27.35 -60.80 -12.08
CA GLU A 705 27.80 -61.94 -11.27
C GLU A 705 27.50 -63.31 -11.90
N ALA A 706 26.51 -63.39 -12.79
CA ALA A 706 26.14 -64.58 -13.55
C ALA A 706 27.15 -64.88 -14.67
#